data_AF-A0A562Q367-F1
#
_entry.id   AF-A0A562Q367-F1
#
_cell.length_a   1.000
_cell.length_b   1.000
_cell.length_c   1.000
_cell.angle_alpha   90.00
_cell.angle_beta   90.00
_cell.angle_gamma   90.00
#
_symmetry.space_group_name_H-M   'P 1'
#
loop_
_entity.id
_entity.type
_entity.pdbx_description
1 polymer ?
#
loop_
_entity_poly.entity_id
_entity_poly.type
_entity_poly.pdbx_seq_one_letter_code
_entity_poly.pdbx_strand_id
1 'polypeptide(L)'
;MAGGFSHTPHMHRLPAKLLSRWMRMGAYARLFVPITALIVTIVCARYTLLIDSESTQARLQFALESQQAAHALADAVREPAEAGDLRRIGILLRQSATRNPAIVAVLWQEGSVVREAWHVDEQRDYPAWFPHIADIAPLYYELPVGEGQLSVTFRPTPALNGAWQALRRQALLSLLNIFLIYSLLGMLIYATRRLLRRFGTATRAFRDGAYGVRLPVRGFPEAQELAVTFNDMAARIQDLMGKLRDEKERIEVTLASIGDAVIATGPGGRIRSMNPTAEQLTGYPASEAIGLELHSVFTLANNFGQHTLLKSLAAIERGGPNVKAKDQSLVNRRGERYNIEYTAAPIRAGGMPEGVVLVFRDVSEKRQLIQQISWRSEHDVLTGLPNRTALAARFEHEIARARDEHCLLAVCLFDLDHFRLVNDSGGQPLGDEVLKQAASRLHEFAGARDYVARLGGDEFVLLLRDHTDRASIEKTLERLMLSLSRVYQVAGRAIPMTASAGVAIYTGNDVSADNLLRHADQALYQAKVQGRRKVHFFDADLDEQVRTHHNQRTELRDALLAGQLCLFYQPKANLRQGRIVGMEALLRWRHPERGLVGPQEFLPAVEHTDLIADIGEWVLRAALEQMQQWCAAGRTWVVGVNIAARHFQRPDFVQRLRALLAEYPSVPPQLLELEILESSALHDVTHVRTIMQECQALGIRFALDDFGTGYSSMSYLKRLPADVLKIDQSFVRNMLVDRDDLHLVSAVIGLARAFNRSVIAEGVETVEHGALLIRMGCDLAQGYGIARPMPADTVLGWADAFVPAPEWGTASLLGPLTDLNGDSDASRLLFTPA
;
A
#
# COMPACT_ATOMS: atom_id res chain seq x y z
N MET A 1 -32.56 59.32 13.01
CA MET A 1 -32.37 59.57 11.57
C MET A 1 -31.50 58.46 11.02
N ALA A 2 -31.98 57.79 9.99
CA ALA A 2 -31.49 56.51 9.51
C ALA A 2 -30.36 56.65 8.45
N GLY A 3 -29.42 55.70 8.48
CA GLY A 3 -28.89 54.99 7.30
C GLY A 3 -27.90 55.70 6.36
N GLY A 4 -26.68 55.15 6.26
CA GLY A 4 -25.77 55.35 5.12
C GLY A 4 -24.45 54.57 5.28
N PHE A 5 -24.33 53.43 4.58
CA PHE A 5 -23.35 52.35 4.72
C PHE A 5 -22.04 52.50 3.90
N SER A 6 -21.00 51.78 4.36
CA SER A 6 -19.87 51.15 3.60
C SER A 6 -18.77 52.08 3.05
N HIS A 7 -17.47 51.78 3.00
CA HIS A 7 -16.68 50.55 2.99
C HIS A 7 -15.23 50.87 3.45
N THR A 8 -14.56 49.95 4.16
CA THR A 8 -13.08 49.88 4.28
C THR A 8 -12.46 49.63 2.90
N PRO A 9 -11.27 50.19 2.55
CA PRO A 9 -10.03 49.45 2.81
C PRO A 9 -8.74 50.33 2.92
N HIS A 10 -7.99 50.17 4.00
CA HIS A 10 -6.60 50.63 4.10
C HIS A 10 -5.66 49.46 4.44
N MET A 11 -5.66 48.38 3.65
CA MET A 11 -4.76 47.25 3.93
C MET A 11 -4.43 46.32 2.74
N HIS A 12 -4.14 46.82 1.53
CA HIS A 12 -3.75 45.92 0.41
C HIS A 12 -2.64 46.40 -0.56
N ARG A 13 -1.83 47.43 -0.24
CA ARG A 13 -0.77 47.91 -1.17
C ARG A 13 0.66 47.41 -0.91
N LEU A 14 0.94 46.74 0.22
CA LEU A 14 2.25 46.15 0.51
C LEU A 14 2.59 44.83 -0.26
N PRO A 15 1.65 43.91 -0.58
CA PRO A 15 2.04 42.60 -1.15
C PRO A 15 2.48 42.67 -2.64
N ALA A 16 1.96 43.59 -3.45
CA ALA A 16 2.22 43.61 -4.90
C ALA A 16 3.66 44.01 -5.27
N LYS A 17 4.27 44.97 -4.55
CA LYS A 17 5.66 45.39 -4.80
C LYS A 17 6.66 44.31 -4.38
N LEU A 18 6.39 43.58 -3.30
CA LEU A 18 7.22 42.46 -2.84
C LEU A 18 7.13 41.26 -3.78
N LEU A 19 5.93 40.92 -4.27
CA LEU A 19 5.73 39.84 -5.24
C LEU A 19 6.49 40.10 -6.56
N SER A 20 6.46 41.34 -7.07
CA SER A 20 7.19 41.70 -8.31
C SER A 20 8.71 41.68 -8.15
N ARG A 21 9.24 41.94 -6.95
CA ARG A 21 10.68 41.80 -6.66
C ARG A 21 11.04 40.32 -6.51
N TRP A 22 10.20 39.53 -5.87
CA TRP A 22 10.38 38.08 -5.70
C TRP A 22 10.38 37.33 -7.03
N MET A 23 9.47 37.64 -7.96
CA MET A 23 9.43 37.04 -9.30
C MET A 23 10.68 37.33 -10.15
N ARG A 24 11.38 38.44 -9.88
CA ARG A 24 12.63 38.81 -10.56
C ARG A 24 13.87 38.10 -10.00
N MET A 25 13.75 37.37 -8.90
CA MET A 25 14.87 36.61 -8.34
C MET A 25 15.04 35.26 -9.04
N GLY A 26 16.29 34.77 -9.10
CA GLY A 26 16.57 33.42 -9.58
C GLY A 26 15.76 32.36 -8.83
N ALA A 27 15.45 31.24 -9.48
CA ALA A 27 14.62 30.17 -8.91
C ALA A 27 15.07 29.72 -7.51
N TYR A 28 16.39 29.76 -7.25
CA TYR A 28 16.99 29.50 -5.93
C TYR A 28 16.49 30.42 -4.84
N ALA A 29 16.58 31.72 -5.06
CA ALA A 29 16.16 32.70 -4.08
C ALA A 29 14.64 32.68 -3.89
N ARG A 30 13.87 32.37 -4.95
CA ARG A 30 12.41 32.21 -4.83
C ARG A 30 12.00 31.05 -3.94
N LEU A 31 12.77 29.96 -3.92
CA LEU A 31 12.48 28.79 -3.10
C LEU A 31 13.04 28.91 -1.68
N PHE A 32 14.31 29.34 -1.52
CA PHE A 32 14.97 29.37 -0.22
C PHE A 32 14.45 30.47 0.71
N VAL A 33 14.17 31.67 0.19
CA VAL A 33 13.74 32.81 1.02
C VAL A 33 12.44 32.53 1.80
N PRO A 34 11.33 32.07 1.17
CA PRO A 34 10.10 31.81 1.92
C PRO A 34 10.23 30.62 2.87
N ILE A 35 10.93 29.56 2.46
CA ILE A 35 11.16 28.37 3.31
C ILE A 35 11.98 28.76 4.54
N THR A 36 13.02 29.56 4.37
CA THR A 36 13.84 30.05 5.50
C THR A 36 13.02 30.92 6.44
N ALA A 37 12.19 31.83 5.90
CA ALA A 37 11.31 32.67 6.71
C ALA A 37 10.29 31.84 7.52
N LEU A 38 9.74 30.78 6.92
CA LEU A 38 8.83 29.86 7.58
C LEU A 38 9.52 29.07 8.70
N ILE A 39 10.70 28.50 8.42
CA ILE A 39 11.50 27.78 9.42
C ILE A 39 11.80 28.68 10.61
N VAL A 40 12.27 29.92 10.37
CA VAL A 40 12.56 30.88 11.45
C VAL A 40 11.32 31.15 12.28
N THR A 41 10.17 31.39 11.65
CA THR A 41 8.90 31.66 12.35
C THR A 41 8.49 30.49 13.24
N ILE A 42 8.52 29.26 12.71
CA ILE A 42 8.15 28.05 13.44
C ILE A 42 9.11 27.79 14.59
N VAL A 43 10.41 27.94 14.36
CA VAL A 43 11.43 27.75 15.40
C VAL A 43 11.22 28.75 16.53
N CYS A 44 11.02 30.04 16.22
CA CYS A 44 10.73 31.05 17.24
C CYS A 44 9.50 30.69 18.08
N ALA A 45 8.37 30.39 17.44
CA ALA A 45 7.13 30.03 18.14
C ALA A 45 7.29 28.76 19.00
N ARG A 46 8.02 27.77 18.50
CA ARG A 46 8.28 26.53 19.25
C ARG A 46 9.12 26.78 20.49
N TYR A 47 10.18 27.57 20.41
CA TYR A 47 11.04 27.83 21.57
C TYR A 47 10.39 28.74 22.59
N THR A 48 9.52 29.67 22.19
CA THR A 48 8.73 30.44 23.17
C THR A 48 7.82 29.53 23.99
N LEU A 49 7.14 28.57 23.36
CA LEU A 49 6.28 27.62 24.07
C LEU A 49 7.08 26.63 24.93
N LEU A 50 8.24 26.19 24.42
CA LEU A 50 9.10 25.26 25.15
C LEU A 50 9.67 25.89 26.42
N ILE A 51 10.15 27.13 26.34
CA ILE A 51 10.67 27.83 27.52
C ILE A 51 9.59 27.99 28.58
N ASP A 52 8.36 28.33 28.18
CA ASP A 52 7.21 28.47 29.08
C ASP A 52 6.82 27.15 29.76
N SER A 53 6.78 26.06 28.99
CA SER A 53 6.48 24.72 29.49
C SER A 53 7.53 24.22 30.49
N GLU A 54 8.81 24.27 30.09
CA GLU A 54 9.92 23.74 30.91
C GLU A 54 10.13 24.58 32.18
N SER A 55 9.98 25.90 32.08
CA SER A 55 10.11 26.79 33.25
C SER A 55 8.96 26.58 34.25
N THR A 56 7.73 26.40 33.76
CA THR A 56 6.56 26.13 34.61
C THR A 56 6.70 24.79 35.33
N GLN A 57 7.10 23.74 34.60
CA GLN A 57 7.31 22.42 35.19
C GLN A 57 8.43 22.44 36.23
N ALA A 58 9.57 23.04 35.90
CA ALA A 58 10.70 23.16 36.83
C ALA A 58 10.32 23.97 38.09
N ARG A 59 9.47 25.00 37.94
CA ARG A 59 8.98 25.81 39.07
C ARG A 59 8.08 25.01 40.01
N LEU A 60 7.11 24.27 39.47
CA LEU A 60 6.19 23.45 40.26
C LEU A 60 6.93 22.34 40.99
N GLN A 61 7.84 21.66 40.30
CA GLN A 61 8.65 20.61 40.89
C GLN A 61 9.54 21.15 42.01
N PHE A 62 10.23 22.27 41.77
CA PHE A 62 11.05 22.92 42.78
C PHE A 62 10.24 23.30 44.02
N ALA A 63 9.00 23.79 43.86
CA ALA A 63 8.12 24.13 44.96
C ALA A 63 7.71 22.91 45.80
N LEU A 64 7.32 21.82 45.15
CA LEU A 64 6.93 20.58 45.82
C LEU A 64 8.11 19.94 46.56
N GLU A 65 9.26 19.81 45.90
CA GLU A 65 10.46 19.21 46.49
C GLU A 65 10.96 20.04 47.68
N SER A 66 10.95 21.37 47.57
CA SER A 66 11.33 22.26 48.66
C SER A 66 10.36 22.15 49.85
N GLN A 67 9.06 22.09 49.60
CA GLN A 67 8.06 21.93 50.64
C GLN A 67 8.20 20.59 51.38
N GLN A 68 8.38 19.50 50.65
CA GLN A 68 8.58 18.16 51.23
C GLN A 68 9.87 18.10 52.04
N ALA A 69 10.96 18.64 51.52
CA ALA A 69 12.24 18.70 52.23
C ALA A 69 12.13 19.50 53.53
N ALA A 70 11.39 20.61 53.53
CA ALA A 70 11.17 21.42 54.73
C ALA A 70 10.37 20.67 55.80
N HIS A 71 9.27 19.99 55.41
CA HIS A 71 8.43 19.23 56.34
C HIS A 71 9.15 17.98 56.88
N ALA A 72 9.86 17.26 56.01
CA ALA A 72 10.66 16.10 56.43
C ALA A 72 11.76 16.50 57.44
N LEU A 73 12.36 17.68 57.27
CA LEU A 73 13.32 18.21 58.22
C LEU A 73 12.65 18.61 59.54
N ALA A 74 11.47 19.23 59.49
CA ALA A 74 10.69 19.57 60.67
C ALA A 74 10.31 18.32 61.48
N ASP A 75 9.88 17.26 60.82
CA ASP A 75 9.54 15.98 61.45
C ASP A 75 10.78 15.30 62.05
N ALA A 76 11.92 15.30 61.34
CA ALA A 76 13.16 14.71 61.83
C ALA A 76 13.73 15.44 63.06
N VAL A 77 13.46 16.74 63.18
CA VAL A 77 13.91 17.57 64.31
C VAL A 77 12.93 17.49 65.49
N ARG A 78 11.68 17.04 65.29
CA ARG A 78 10.63 17.02 66.33
C ARG A 78 10.97 16.17 67.55
N GLU A 79 11.34 14.91 67.35
CA GLU A 79 11.71 14.01 68.46
C GLU A 79 12.94 14.52 69.25
N PRO A 80 14.05 14.95 68.59
CA PRO A 80 15.17 15.61 69.30
C PRO A 80 14.80 16.91 70.02
N ALA A 81 13.87 17.70 69.48
CA ALA A 81 13.42 18.95 70.10
C ALA A 81 12.61 18.69 71.37
N GLU A 82 11.65 17.76 71.33
CA GLU A 82 10.85 17.37 72.50
C GLU A 82 11.70 16.73 73.62
N ALA A 83 12.79 16.04 73.24
CA ALA A 83 13.76 15.47 74.18
C ALA A 83 14.81 16.48 74.69
N GLY A 84 14.84 17.71 74.16
CA GLY A 84 15.82 18.74 74.51
C GLY A 84 17.27 18.47 74.06
N ASP A 85 17.50 17.58 73.08
CA ASP A 85 18.84 17.20 72.60
C ASP A 85 19.37 18.17 71.53
N LEU A 86 19.87 19.32 72.00
CA LEU A 86 20.42 20.38 71.16
C LEU A 86 21.63 19.95 70.29
N ARG A 87 22.34 18.88 70.64
CA ARG A 87 23.47 18.37 69.82
C ARG A 87 22.95 17.63 68.60
N ARG A 88 21.94 16.78 68.81
CA ARG A 88 21.33 15.98 67.74
C ARG A 88 20.61 16.85 66.72
N ILE A 89 19.93 17.90 67.17
CA ILE A 89 19.34 18.92 66.28
C ILE A 89 20.41 19.55 65.39
N GLY A 90 21.52 20.04 65.97
CA GLY A 90 22.59 20.67 65.20
C GLY A 90 23.23 19.75 64.14
N ILE A 91 23.34 18.45 64.42
CA ILE A 91 23.83 17.45 63.44
C ILE A 91 22.83 17.28 62.29
N LEU A 92 21.54 17.16 62.60
CA LEU A 92 20.48 16.97 61.59
C LEU A 92 20.35 18.18 60.66
N LEU A 93 20.44 19.41 61.19
CA LEU A 93 20.37 20.63 60.37
C LEU A 93 21.57 20.71 59.40
N ARG A 94 22.78 20.40 59.89
CA ARG A 94 23.99 20.38 59.03
C ARG A 94 23.95 19.29 57.98
N GLN A 95 23.51 18.08 58.35
CA GLN A 95 23.38 16.97 57.41
C GLN A 95 22.37 17.29 56.30
N SER A 96 21.23 17.88 56.65
CA SER A 96 20.20 18.25 55.68
C SER A 96 20.65 19.37 54.75
N ALA A 97 21.34 20.38 55.27
CA ALA A 97 21.95 21.43 54.46
C ALA A 97 22.98 20.87 53.47
N THR A 98 23.78 19.86 53.84
CA THR A 98 24.74 19.23 52.90
C THR A 98 24.12 18.25 51.92
N ARG A 99 22.97 17.65 52.25
CA ARG A 99 22.36 16.56 51.47
C ARG A 99 21.42 17.08 50.39
N ASN A 100 20.77 18.22 50.64
CA ASN A 100 19.91 18.85 49.65
C ASN A 100 20.60 20.12 49.09
N PRO A 101 21.10 20.08 47.85
CA PRO A 101 21.84 21.20 47.25
C PRO A 101 20.97 22.45 47.07
N ALA A 102 19.63 22.32 47.07
CA ALA A 102 18.72 23.45 47.01
C ALA A 102 18.63 24.24 48.32
N ILE A 103 18.97 23.64 49.48
CA ILE A 103 18.89 24.29 50.79
C ILE A 103 20.09 25.22 50.96
N VAL A 104 19.83 26.52 51.11
CA VAL A 104 20.88 27.52 51.36
C VAL A 104 21.13 27.70 52.85
N ALA A 105 20.05 27.75 53.63
CA ALA A 105 20.10 28.04 55.05
C ALA A 105 18.99 27.30 55.78
N VAL A 106 19.32 26.78 56.96
CA VAL A 106 18.38 26.16 57.89
C VAL A 106 18.63 26.73 59.28
N LEU A 107 17.58 27.27 59.91
CA LEU A 107 17.63 27.81 61.26
C LEU A 107 16.56 27.14 62.13
N TRP A 108 16.93 26.70 63.33
CA TRP A 108 15.98 26.30 64.37
C TRP A 108 16.18 27.19 65.61
N GLN A 109 15.07 27.69 66.16
CA GLN A 109 15.07 28.61 67.30
C GLN A 109 14.00 28.23 68.33
N GLU A 110 14.37 28.08 69.60
CA GLU A 110 13.46 27.87 70.73
C GLU A 110 13.86 28.82 71.88
N GLY A 111 13.00 29.79 72.19
CA GLY A 111 13.30 30.88 73.12
C GLY A 111 14.54 31.69 72.72
N SER A 112 15.63 31.60 73.50
CA SER A 112 16.92 32.29 73.24
C SER A 112 17.97 31.41 72.56
N VAL A 113 17.67 30.14 72.30
CA VAL A 113 18.61 29.18 71.71
C VAL A 113 18.39 29.10 70.21
N VAL A 114 19.42 29.45 69.42
CA VAL A 114 19.42 29.38 67.95
C VAL A 114 20.47 28.38 67.47
N ARG A 115 20.11 27.56 66.47
CA ARG A 115 21.01 26.67 65.74
C ARG A 115 20.83 26.88 64.25
N GLU A 116 21.93 27.15 63.57
CA GLU A 116 21.94 27.40 62.13
C GLU A 116 22.91 26.48 61.39
N ALA A 117 22.54 26.12 60.17
CA ALA A 117 23.37 25.44 59.21
C ALA A 117 23.23 26.13 57.84
N TRP A 118 24.37 26.39 57.20
CA TRP A 118 24.44 27.00 55.89
C TRP A 118 25.06 26.01 54.91
N HIS A 119 24.54 25.99 53.70
CA HIS A 119 25.20 25.32 52.58
C HIS A 119 25.72 26.37 51.61
N VAL A 120 26.94 26.18 51.12
CA VAL A 120 27.57 27.10 50.17
C VAL A 120 28.05 26.34 48.94
N ASP A 121 27.76 26.99 47.81
CA ASP A 121 28.17 26.74 46.44
C ASP A 121 27.44 25.64 45.66
N GLU A 122 26.64 26.10 44.70
CA GLU A 122 26.08 25.27 43.64
C GLU A 122 26.46 25.88 42.28
N GLN A 123 27.01 25.05 41.39
CA GLN A 123 27.53 25.47 40.09
C GLN A 123 26.38 25.84 39.14
N ARG A 124 26.40 27.07 38.61
CA ARG A 124 25.44 27.53 37.59
C ARG A 124 25.88 27.02 36.21
N ASP A 125 25.06 26.18 35.59
CA ASP A 125 25.24 25.65 34.23
C ASP A 125 24.35 26.38 33.20
N TYR A 126 23.62 27.42 33.63
CA TYR A 126 22.81 28.29 32.78
C TYR A 126 23.41 29.69 32.62
N PRO A 127 23.17 30.37 31.47
CA PRO A 127 23.66 31.72 31.23
C PRO A 127 22.90 32.75 32.07
N ALA A 128 23.55 33.88 32.35
CA ALA A 128 23.03 34.91 33.27
C ALA A 128 21.65 35.49 32.88
N TRP A 129 21.28 35.46 31.59
CA TRP A 129 19.99 35.95 31.12
C TRP A 129 18.83 34.97 31.34
N PHE A 130 19.12 33.68 31.49
CA PHE A 130 18.08 32.63 31.52
C PHE A 130 17.10 32.73 32.69
N PRO A 131 17.52 33.04 33.93
CA PRO A 131 16.60 33.20 35.06
C PRO A 131 15.55 34.29 34.84
N HIS A 132 15.87 35.35 34.08
CA HIS A 132 14.91 36.42 33.77
C HIS A 132 13.76 35.97 32.87
N ILE A 133 13.95 34.88 32.11
CA ILE A 133 12.94 34.32 31.22
C ILE A 133 12.23 33.13 31.87
N ALA A 134 12.94 32.33 32.68
CA ALA A 134 12.36 31.18 33.37
C ALA A 134 11.51 31.56 34.59
N ASP A 135 11.77 32.71 35.21
CA ASP A 135 10.96 33.28 36.31
C ASP A 135 10.77 32.31 37.51
N ILE A 136 11.80 31.51 37.83
CA ILE A 136 11.80 30.62 39.00
C ILE A 136 12.40 31.38 40.19
N ALA A 137 11.58 31.67 41.21
CA ALA A 137 11.98 32.41 42.39
C ALA A 137 12.50 31.50 43.54
N PRO A 138 13.37 32.01 44.43
CA PRO A 138 13.71 31.35 45.69
C PRO A 138 12.48 31.16 46.59
N LEU A 139 12.49 30.09 47.39
CA LEU A 139 11.39 29.74 48.29
C LEU A 139 11.86 29.72 49.75
N TYR A 140 10.95 30.05 50.65
CA TYR A 140 11.20 30.13 52.08
C TYR A 140 10.04 29.51 52.85
N TYR A 141 10.35 28.67 53.83
CA TYR A 141 9.38 27.98 54.67
C TYR A 141 9.71 28.15 56.15
N GLU A 142 8.69 28.44 56.96
CA GLU A 142 8.75 28.45 58.42
C GLU A 142 7.76 27.43 58.98
N LEU A 143 8.24 26.57 59.87
CA LEU A 143 7.49 25.44 60.39
C LEU A 143 7.65 25.37 61.92
N PRO A 144 6.56 25.26 62.70
CA PRO A 144 6.65 25.06 64.15
C PRO A 144 7.07 23.62 64.47
N VAL A 145 8.00 23.44 65.41
CA VAL A 145 8.54 22.14 65.84
C VAL A 145 8.76 22.15 67.35
N GLY A 146 7.87 21.49 68.11
CA GLY A 146 7.90 21.54 69.58
C GLY A 146 7.52 22.95 70.09
N GLU A 147 8.29 23.49 71.02
CA GLU A 147 8.20 24.92 71.41
C GLU A 147 9.12 25.84 70.57
N GLY A 148 9.82 25.28 69.57
CA GLY A 148 10.70 26.01 68.65
C GLY A 148 10.14 26.21 67.24
N GLN A 149 10.83 27.02 66.43
CA GLN A 149 10.50 27.33 65.03
C GLN A 149 11.68 26.97 64.10
N LEU A 150 11.38 26.27 63.01
CA LEU A 150 12.33 25.89 61.97
C LEU A 150 12.10 26.71 60.70
N SER A 151 13.13 27.44 60.24
CA SER A 151 13.12 28.23 59.01
C SER A 151 14.09 27.64 57.98
N VAL A 152 13.63 27.43 56.74
CA VAL A 152 14.43 26.84 55.65
C VAL A 152 14.34 27.69 54.38
N THR A 153 15.49 28.07 53.83
CA THR A 153 15.60 28.87 52.60
C THR A 153 16.14 28.02 51.45
N PHE A 154 15.43 28.02 50.32
CA PHE A 154 15.77 27.25 49.11
C PHE A 154 16.12 28.17 47.92
N ARG A 155 17.14 27.79 47.12
CA ARG A 155 17.54 28.50 45.90
C ARG A 155 17.21 27.67 44.65
N PRO A 156 16.70 28.28 43.57
CA PRO A 156 16.21 27.55 42.39
C PRO A 156 17.31 27.15 41.41
N THR A 157 18.59 27.19 41.80
CA THR A 157 19.72 26.88 40.93
C THR A 157 19.67 25.46 40.31
N PRO A 158 19.27 24.39 41.02
CA PRO A 158 19.17 23.06 40.42
C PRO A 158 18.02 22.99 39.40
N ALA A 159 16.88 23.61 39.70
CA ALA A 159 15.72 23.67 38.80
C ALA A 159 16.03 24.46 37.52
N LEU A 160 16.74 25.58 37.63
CA LEU A 160 17.19 26.39 36.50
C LEU A 160 18.24 25.65 35.65
N ASN A 161 19.15 24.90 36.28
CA ASN A 161 20.11 24.03 35.56
C ASN A 161 19.37 22.97 34.73
N GLY A 162 18.38 22.30 35.33
CA GLY A 162 17.56 21.29 34.65
C GLY A 162 16.81 21.85 33.44
N ALA A 163 16.08 22.96 33.61
CA ALA A 163 15.33 23.60 32.54
C ALA A 163 16.25 24.07 31.39
N TRP A 164 17.43 24.60 31.70
CA TRP A 164 18.39 25.03 30.69
C TRP A 164 18.97 23.85 29.89
N GLN A 165 19.29 22.74 30.54
CA GLN A 165 19.78 21.54 29.87
C GLN A 165 18.72 20.93 28.94
N ALA A 166 17.43 20.96 29.33
CA ALA A 166 16.32 20.56 28.47
C ALA A 166 16.26 21.41 27.18
N LEU A 167 16.30 22.74 27.33
CA LEU A 167 16.31 23.68 26.20
C LEU A 167 17.51 23.47 25.27
N ARG A 168 18.70 23.27 25.82
CA ARG A 168 19.92 23.04 25.05
C ARG A 168 19.86 21.73 24.24
N ARG A 169 19.32 20.66 24.83
CA ARG A 169 19.13 19.38 24.11
C ARG A 169 18.16 19.53 22.95
N GLN A 170 17.06 20.24 23.15
CA GLN A 170 16.09 20.51 22.08
C GLN A 170 16.70 21.37 20.97
N ALA A 171 17.55 22.35 21.32
CA ALA A 171 18.25 23.22 20.36
C ALA A 171 19.10 22.43 19.35
N LEU A 172 19.82 21.41 19.82
CA LEU A 172 20.62 20.54 18.96
C LEU A 172 19.75 19.74 17.98
N LEU A 173 18.62 19.20 18.44
CA LEU A 173 17.68 18.47 17.58
C LEU A 173 17.05 19.40 16.53
N SER A 174 16.70 20.63 16.90
CA SER A 174 16.17 21.62 15.95
C SER A 174 17.21 21.99 14.89
N LEU A 175 18.48 22.16 15.25
CA LEU A 175 19.56 22.44 14.29
C LEU A 175 19.75 21.29 13.29
N LEU A 176 19.70 20.04 13.76
CA LEU A 176 19.78 18.86 12.90
C LEU A 176 18.63 18.82 11.89
N ASN A 177 17.39 19.10 12.33
CA ASN A 177 16.24 19.13 11.45
C ASN A 177 16.35 20.24 10.38
N ILE A 178 16.80 21.43 10.78
CA ILE A 178 17.02 22.54 9.84
C ILE A 178 18.09 22.15 8.80
N PHE A 179 19.19 21.53 9.24
CA PHE A 179 20.24 21.04 8.34
C PHE A 179 19.70 20.00 7.35
N LEU A 180 18.88 19.04 7.82
CA LEU A 180 18.27 18.02 6.96
C LEU A 180 17.36 18.64 5.90
N ILE A 181 16.53 19.61 6.28
CA ILE A 181 15.64 20.32 5.34
C ILE A 181 16.45 21.02 4.25
N TYR A 182 17.52 21.74 4.62
CA TYR A 182 18.36 22.41 3.62
C TYR A 182 19.16 21.42 2.75
N SER A 183 19.58 20.28 3.29
CA SER A 183 20.25 19.22 2.54
C SER A 183 19.33 18.61 1.48
N LEU A 184 18.10 18.27 1.85
CA LEU A 184 17.08 17.76 0.92
C LEU A 184 16.74 18.80 -0.16
N LEU A 185 16.57 20.07 0.23
CA LEU A 185 16.31 21.16 -0.71
C LEU A 185 17.47 21.33 -1.70
N GLY A 186 18.71 21.22 -1.21
CA GLY A 186 19.92 21.23 -2.04
C GLY A 186 19.99 20.06 -3.02
N MET A 187 19.62 18.85 -2.59
CA MET A 187 19.60 17.65 -3.42
C MET A 187 18.57 17.75 -4.56
N LEU A 188 17.35 18.22 -4.25
CA LEU A 188 16.29 18.46 -5.23
C LEU A 188 16.75 19.43 -6.33
N ILE A 189 17.47 20.48 -5.93
CA ILE A 189 18.05 21.48 -6.82
C ILE A 189 19.19 20.93 -7.67
N TYR A 190 20.04 20.11 -7.08
CA TYR A 190 21.15 19.50 -7.80
C TYR A 190 20.62 18.58 -8.92
N ALA A 191 19.59 17.77 -8.61
CA ALA A 191 18.94 16.89 -9.57
C ALA A 191 18.34 17.67 -10.76
N THR A 192 17.62 18.77 -10.50
CA THR A 192 17.03 19.62 -11.55
C THR A 192 18.09 20.37 -12.37
N ARG A 193 19.19 20.86 -11.76
CA ARG A 193 20.31 21.47 -12.52
C ARG A 193 20.96 20.52 -13.50
N ARG A 194 21.18 19.26 -13.07
CA ARG A 194 21.81 18.23 -13.90
C ARG A 194 20.99 17.96 -15.18
N LEU A 195 19.67 17.98 -15.06
CA LEU A 195 18.75 17.82 -16.18
C LEU A 195 18.84 18.99 -17.17
N LEU A 196 18.72 20.22 -16.68
CA LEU A 196 18.74 21.43 -17.52
C LEU A 196 20.04 21.57 -18.32
N ARG A 197 21.18 21.17 -17.74
CA ARG A 197 22.47 21.16 -18.45
C ARG A 197 22.48 20.18 -19.63
N ARG A 198 21.95 18.97 -19.45
CA ARG A 198 21.87 17.95 -20.52
C ARG A 198 20.96 18.39 -21.66
N PHE A 199 19.81 18.97 -21.32
CA PHE A 199 18.91 19.55 -22.31
C PHE A 199 19.63 20.64 -23.12
N GLY A 200 20.27 21.60 -22.44
CA GLY A 200 20.99 22.68 -23.10
C GLY A 200 22.19 22.25 -23.96
N THR A 201 22.81 21.09 -23.69
CA THR A 201 23.83 20.50 -24.57
C THR A 201 23.22 19.87 -25.82
N ALA A 202 22.12 19.12 -25.69
CA ALA A 202 21.46 18.48 -26.83
C ALA A 202 20.85 19.51 -27.79
N THR A 203 20.23 20.57 -27.27
CA THR A 203 19.68 21.65 -28.09
C THR A 203 20.77 22.38 -28.89
N ARG A 204 21.95 22.60 -28.31
CA ARG A 204 23.10 23.20 -29.02
C ARG A 204 23.62 22.30 -30.13
N ALA A 205 23.84 21.02 -29.83
CA ALA A 205 24.28 20.05 -30.85
C ALA A 205 23.28 19.91 -32.00
N PHE A 206 21.98 19.94 -31.72
CA PHE A 206 20.93 19.92 -32.73
C PHE A 206 20.93 21.18 -33.61
N ARG A 207 21.13 22.36 -33.02
CA ARG A 207 21.29 23.63 -33.76
C ARG A 207 22.50 23.60 -34.69
N ASP A 208 23.59 22.95 -34.27
CA ASP A 208 24.85 22.92 -35.00
C ASP A 208 24.88 21.82 -36.10
N GLY A 209 23.71 21.26 -36.48
CA GLY A 209 23.53 20.38 -37.65
C GLY A 209 23.51 18.89 -37.35
N ALA A 210 23.68 18.47 -36.09
CA ALA A 210 23.61 17.08 -35.69
C ALA A 210 22.15 16.64 -35.44
N TYR A 211 21.36 16.50 -36.50
CA TYR A 211 19.92 16.20 -36.42
C TYR A 211 19.61 14.79 -35.85
N GLY A 212 20.61 13.92 -35.74
CA GLY A 212 20.50 12.60 -35.10
C GLY A 212 20.62 12.61 -33.57
N VAL A 213 20.89 13.76 -32.93
CA VAL A 213 21.00 13.85 -31.47
C VAL A 213 19.66 13.51 -30.82
N ARG A 214 19.70 12.66 -29.78
CA ARG A 214 18.53 12.27 -28.97
C ARG A 214 18.82 12.43 -27.50
N LEU A 215 17.82 12.87 -26.74
CA LEU A 215 17.85 12.91 -25.29
C LEU A 215 17.39 11.57 -24.71
N PRO A 216 18.07 11.01 -23.70
CA PRO A 216 17.62 9.80 -23.04
C PRO A 216 16.34 10.07 -22.23
N VAL A 217 15.30 9.27 -22.46
CA VAL A 217 14.01 9.36 -21.73
C VAL A 217 14.18 8.73 -20.35
N ARG A 218 14.81 9.46 -19.43
CA ARG A 218 15.05 9.06 -18.03
C ARG A 218 14.95 10.26 -17.11
N GLY A 219 14.33 10.08 -15.95
CA GLY A 219 14.12 11.13 -14.96
C GLY A 219 12.67 11.17 -14.48
N PHE A 220 12.28 12.27 -13.84
CA PHE A 220 10.90 12.53 -13.44
C PHE A 220 9.97 12.72 -14.66
N PRO A 221 8.65 12.57 -14.52
CA PRO A 221 7.70 12.57 -15.64
C PRO A 221 7.86 13.77 -16.59
N GLU A 222 8.02 14.97 -16.04
CA GLU A 222 8.17 16.21 -16.81
C GLU A 222 9.49 16.24 -17.62
N ALA A 223 10.54 15.59 -17.11
CA ALA A 223 11.80 15.43 -17.83
C ALA A 223 11.70 14.39 -18.96
N GLN A 224 10.92 13.34 -18.75
CA GLN A 224 10.66 12.34 -19.77
C GLN A 224 9.82 12.94 -20.90
N GLU A 225 8.79 13.71 -20.57
CA GLU A 225 7.95 14.43 -21.52
C GLU A 225 8.79 15.38 -22.39
N LEU A 226 9.61 16.24 -21.78
CA LEU A 226 10.52 17.14 -22.52
C LEU A 226 11.51 16.38 -23.43
N ALA A 227 12.01 15.23 -22.98
CA ALA A 227 12.91 14.40 -23.79
C ALA A 227 12.18 13.77 -24.99
N VAL A 228 10.95 13.29 -24.79
CA VAL A 228 10.08 12.75 -25.86
C VAL A 228 9.77 13.84 -26.87
N THR A 229 9.26 15.00 -26.43
CA THR A 229 8.93 16.11 -27.34
C THR A 229 10.14 16.59 -28.14
N PHE A 230 11.32 16.69 -27.52
CA PHE A 230 12.55 17.05 -28.23
C PHE A 230 12.95 15.99 -29.27
N ASN A 231 12.86 14.70 -28.91
CA ASN A 231 13.17 13.60 -29.82
C ASN A 231 12.21 13.53 -31.02
N ASP A 232 10.92 13.77 -30.79
CA ASP A 232 9.89 13.81 -31.83
C ASP A 232 10.10 14.97 -32.81
N MET A 233 10.44 16.16 -32.29
CA MET A 233 10.81 17.31 -33.11
C MET A 233 12.07 17.01 -33.94
N ALA A 234 13.10 16.41 -33.32
CA ALA A 234 14.33 16.06 -34.00
C ALA A 234 14.11 15.03 -35.11
N ALA A 235 13.24 14.04 -34.88
CA ALA A 235 12.85 13.05 -35.87
C ALA A 235 12.07 13.66 -37.05
N ARG A 236 11.10 14.55 -36.78
CA ARG A 236 10.33 15.24 -37.83
C ARG A 236 11.18 16.12 -38.73
N ILE A 237 12.16 16.84 -38.17
CA ILE A 237 13.06 17.71 -38.96
C ILE A 237 14.03 16.88 -39.81
N GLN A 238 14.53 15.76 -39.27
CA GLN A 238 15.36 14.81 -40.02
C GLN A 238 14.58 14.19 -41.19
N ASP A 239 13.31 13.84 -40.99
CA ASP A 239 12.40 13.33 -42.01
C ASP A 239 12.07 14.39 -43.09
N LEU A 240 11.88 15.66 -42.69
CA LEU A 240 11.64 16.75 -43.64
C LEU A 240 12.85 17.02 -44.55
N MET A 241 14.06 16.96 -43.99
CA MET A 241 15.32 17.09 -44.74
C MET A 241 15.56 15.90 -45.68
N GLY A 242 15.12 14.69 -45.29
CA GLY A 242 15.08 13.52 -46.18
C GLY A 242 14.11 13.72 -47.33
N LYS A 243 12.87 14.13 -47.05
CA LYS A 243 11.83 14.38 -48.05
C LYS A 243 12.21 15.45 -49.09
N LEU A 244 12.88 16.52 -48.68
CA LEU A 244 13.40 17.56 -49.59
C LEU A 244 14.49 17.04 -50.54
N ARG A 245 15.25 16.03 -50.11
CA ARG A 245 16.28 15.38 -50.92
C ARG A 245 15.65 14.40 -51.91
N ASP A 246 14.64 13.66 -51.46
CA ASP A 246 13.87 12.70 -52.27
C ASP A 246 13.02 13.40 -53.34
N GLU A 247 12.46 14.59 -53.06
CA GLU A 247 11.60 15.33 -54.00
C GLU A 247 12.36 15.86 -55.23
N LYS A 248 13.66 16.12 -55.09
CA LYS A 248 14.53 16.52 -56.20
C LYS A 248 14.83 15.34 -57.14
N GLU A 249 14.89 14.12 -56.63
CA GLU A 249 15.10 12.87 -57.40
C GLU A 249 13.77 12.35 -57.99
N ARG A 250 12.65 12.70 -57.37
CA ARG A 250 11.28 12.28 -57.74
C ARG A 250 10.82 12.79 -59.09
N ILE A 251 11.16 14.02 -59.50
CA ILE A 251 10.62 14.64 -60.73
C ILE A 251 11.08 13.92 -62.00
N GLU A 252 12.32 13.42 -62.03
CA GLU A 252 12.85 12.67 -63.19
C GLU A 252 12.30 11.23 -63.26
N VAL A 253 11.94 10.64 -62.12
CA VAL A 253 11.39 9.28 -61.99
C VAL A 253 9.85 9.24 -62.18
N THR A 254 9.15 10.36 -61.98
CA THR A 254 7.67 10.44 -61.96
C THR A 254 7.02 10.09 -63.31
N LEU A 255 7.66 10.36 -64.45
CA LEU A 255 7.11 10.01 -65.77
C LEU A 255 7.27 8.53 -66.13
N ALA A 256 8.28 7.84 -65.58
CA ALA A 256 8.52 6.42 -65.82
C ALA A 256 7.80 5.48 -64.82
N SER A 257 7.30 6.01 -63.70
CA SER A 257 6.84 5.22 -62.54
C SER A 257 5.33 5.28 -62.27
N ILE A 258 4.53 5.75 -63.23
CA ILE A 258 3.07 5.77 -63.06
C ILE A 258 2.55 4.33 -63.12
N GLY A 259 2.18 3.78 -61.95
CA GLY A 259 1.57 2.45 -61.80
C GLY A 259 0.12 2.35 -62.29
N ASP A 260 -0.43 3.44 -62.82
CA ASP A 260 -1.67 3.46 -63.59
C ASP A 260 -1.34 3.36 -65.09
N ALA A 261 -2.12 2.60 -65.84
CA ALA A 261 -2.01 2.47 -67.27
C ALA A 261 -2.48 3.75 -67.96
N VAL A 262 -1.57 4.45 -68.64
CA VAL A 262 -1.84 5.70 -69.34
C VAL A 262 -1.83 5.46 -70.85
N ILE A 263 -2.94 5.80 -71.51
CA ILE A 263 -3.10 5.74 -72.96
C ILE A 263 -3.50 7.14 -73.44
N ALA A 264 -2.72 7.74 -74.34
CA ALA A 264 -3.09 8.98 -74.99
C ALA A 264 -3.51 8.71 -76.44
N THR A 265 -4.61 9.32 -76.88
CA THR A 265 -5.10 9.25 -78.26
C THR A 265 -4.96 10.58 -78.99
N GLY A 266 -4.86 10.53 -80.31
CA GLY A 266 -5.02 11.70 -81.19
C GLY A 266 -6.49 11.99 -81.53
N PRO A 267 -6.75 12.98 -82.41
CA PRO A 267 -8.10 13.31 -82.87
C PRO A 267 -8.70 12.13 -83.63
N GLY A 268 -9.89 11.66 -83.23
CA GLY A 268 -10.54 10.50 -83.85
C GLY A 268 -10.24 9.17 -83.15
N GLY A 269 -9.75 9.19 -81.90
CA GLY A 269 -9.71 8.02 -81.02
C GLY A 269 -8.61 6.98 -81.29
N ARG A 270 -7.61 7.31 -82.12
CA ARG A 270 -6.43 6.46 -82.39
C ARG A 270 -5.33 6.65 -81.35
N ILE A 271 -4.72 5.56 -80.88
CA ILE A 271 -3.66 5.60 -79.84
C ILE A 271 -2.40 6.27 -80.39
N ARG A 272 -1.87 7.26 -79.67
CA ARG A 272 -0.64 8.00 -79.99
C ARG A 272 0.52 7.61 -79.08
N SER A 273 0.23 7.27 -77.82
CA SER A 273 1.23 6.80 -76.87
C SER A 273 0.62 5.95 -75.78
N MET A 274 1.39 5.00 -75.26
CA MET A 274 1.08 4.16 -74.11
C MET A 274 2.30 4.10 -73.19
N ASN A 275 2.08 4.12 -71.88
CA ASN A 275 3.15 3.82 -70.91
C ASN A 275 3.30 2.30 -70.73
N PRO A 276 4.42 1.82 -70.14
CA PRO A 276 4.66 0.39 -69.93
C PRO A 276 3.55 -0.32 -69.15
N THR A 277 2.94 0.36 -68.17
CA THR A 277 1.80 -0.17 -67.40
C THR A 277 0.58 -0.42 -68.28
N ALA A 278 0.32 0.43 -69.28
CA ALA A 278 -0.76 0.22 -70.25
C ALA A 278 -0.48 -0.93 -71.21
N GLU A 279 0.79 -1.18 -71.55
CA GLU A 279 1.17 -2.36 -72.33
C GLU A 279 0.86 -3.66 -71.58
N GLN A 280 1.16 -3.69 -70.27
CA GLN A 280 0.86 -4.83 -69.40
C GLN A 280 -0.65 -5.04 -69.22
N LEU A 281 -1.40 -3.98 -68.90
CA LEU A 281 -2.85 -4.08 -68.66
C LEU A 281 -3.63 -4.52 -69.91
N THR A 282 -3.28 -4.00 -71.08
CA THR A 282 -3.98 -4.32 -72.34
C THR A 282 -3.45 -5.59 -73.03
N GLY A 283 -2.21 -5.99 -72.71
CA GLY A 283 -1.52 -7.11 -73.35
C GLY A 283 -1.02 -6.79 -74.76
N TYR A 284 -0.92 -5.50 -75.12
CA TYR A 284 -0.39 -5.02 -76.40
C TYR A 284 0.87 -4.17 -76.18
N PRO A 285 1.98 -4.42 -76.90
CA PRO A 285 3.12 -3.51 -76.88
C PRO A 285 2.77 -2.19 -77.57
N ALA A 286 3.31 -1.08 -77.09
CA ALA A 286 3.04 0.27 -77.58
C ALA A 286 3.39 0.40 -79.07
N SER A 287 4.45 -0.27 -79.52
CA SER A 287 4.85 -0.32 -80.94
C SER A 287 3.78 -0.91 -81.87
N GLU A 288 2.93 -1.81 -81.37
CA GLU A 288 1.82 -2.41 -82.13
C GLU A 288 0.49 -1.69 -81.90
N ALA A 289 0.31 -1.05 -80.74
CA ALA A 289 -0.92 -0.37 -80.37
C ALA A 289 -1.03 1.04 -80.96
N ILE A 290 0.09 1.72 -81.21
CA ILE A 290 0.10 3.07 -81.80
C ILE A 290 -0.54 3.04 -83.20
N GLY A 291 -1.54 3.91 -83.41
CA GLY A 291 -2.31 4.02 -84.66
C GLY A 291 -3.61 3.21 -84.69
N LEU A 292 -3.79 2.25 -83.78
CA LEU A 292 -5.02 1.45 -83.64
C LEU A 292 -6.11 2.19 -82.84
N GLU A 293 -7.35 1.75 -83.01
CA GLU A 293 -8.50 2.26 -82.26
C GLU A 293 -8.63 1.54 -80.91
N LEU A 294 -9.02 2.26 -79.85
CA LEU A 294 -9.05 1.73 -78.48
C LEU A 294 -9.80 0.41 -78.32
N HIS A 295 -10.92 0.24 -79.03
CA HIS A 295 -11.76 -0.96 -78.94
C HIS A 295 -11.13 -2.21 -79.58
N SER A 296 -10.08 -2.04 -80.39
CA SER A 296 -9.31 -3.14 -80.97
C SER A 296 -8.19 -3.64 -80.04
N VAL A 297 -7.82 -2.83 -79.05
CA VAL A 297 -6.73 -3.09 -78.10
C VAL A 297 -7.24 -3.70 -76.79
N PHE A 298 -8.43 -3.31 -76.32
CA PHE A 298 -9.06 -3.92 -75.14
C PHE A 298 -10.60 -3.86 -75.20
N THR A 299 -11.26 -4.72 -74.42
CA THR A 299 -12.72 -4.75 -74.30
C THR A 299 -13.15 -4.53 -72.85
N LEU A 300 -14.22 -3.76 -72.63
CA LEU A 300 -14.86 -3.63 -71.31
C LEU A 300 -16.05 -4.59 -71.24
N ALA A 301 -15.97 -5.59 -70.36
CA ALA A 301 -16.83 -6.78 -70.34
C ALA A 301 -18.27 -6.55 -69.83
N ASN A 302 -18.56 -5.42 -69.18
CA ASN A 302 -19.89 -5.12 -68.67
C ASN A 302 -20.84 -4.76 -69.82
N ASN A 303 -22.13 -5.13 -69.72
CA ASN A 303 -23.16 -5.04 -70.78
C ASN A 303 -23.27 -3.68 -71.52
N PHE A 304 -22.70 -2.59 -70.98
CA PHE A 304 -22.67 -1.25 -71.61
C PHE A 304 -21.30 -0.55 -71.53
N GLY A 305 -20.24 -1.23 -71.09
CA GLY A 305 -18.93 -0.62 -70.80
C GLY A 305 -18.25 -0.04 -72.04
N GLN A 306 -18.17 -0.83 -73.13
CA GLN A 306 -17.52 -0.43 -74.39
C GLN A 306 -18.21 0.79 -75.03
N HIS A 307 -19.54 0.75 -75.11
CA HIS A 307 -20.35 1.77 -75.76
C HIS A 307 -20.34 3.09 -74.96
N THR A 308 -20.34 3.00 -73.63
CA THR A 308 -20.21 4.16 -72.74
C THR A 308 -18.85 4.85 -72.88
N LEU A 309 -17.76 4.08 -73.02
CA LEU A 309 -16.42 4.64 -73.24
C LEU A 309 -16.35 5.40 -74.56
N LEU A 310 -16.78 4.81 -75.68
CA LEU A 310 -16.73 5.46 -76.99
C LEU A 310 -17.60 6.72 -77.07
N LYS A 311 -18.81 6.68 -76.47
CA LYS A 311 -19.69 7.86 -76.37
C LYS A 311 -19.07 8.97 -75.51
N SER A 312 -18.37 8.59 -74.43
CA SER A 312 -17.67 9.51 -73.53
C SER A 312 -16.50 10.20 -74.23
N LEU A 313 -15.72 9.45 -75.01
CA LEU A 313 -14.60 10.00 -75.80
C LEU A 313 -15.10 11.01 -76.83
N ALA A 314 -16.15 10.67 -77.58
CA ALA A 314 -16.75 11.57 -78.57
C ALA A 314 -17.38 12.84 -77.93
N ALA A 315 -17.83 12.75 -76.67
CA ALA A 315 -18.32 13.91 -75.92
C ALA A 315 -17.17 14.80 -75.41
N ILE A 316 -16.07 14.21 -74.93
CA ILE A 316 -14.88 14.93 -74.47
C ILE A 316 -14.21 15.69 -75.63
N GLU A 317 -14.12 15.08 -76.81
CA GLU A 317 -13.59 15.74 -78.02
C GLU A 317 -14.42 16.97 -78.45
N ARG A 318 -15.72 17.01 -78.11
CA ARG A 318 -16.62 18.16 -78.34
C ARG A 318 -16.65 19.18 -77.20
N GLY A 319 -15.72 19.09 -76.25
CA GLY A 319 -15.65 19.99 -75.09
C GLY A 319 -16.50 19.56 -73.89
N GLY A 320 -16.97 18.31 -73.86
CA GLY A 320 -17.69 17.74 -72.73
C GLY A 320 -16.83 17.53 -71.47
N PRO A 321 -17.46 17.27 -70.31
CA PRO A 321 -16.76 17.10 -69.03
C PRO A 321 -15.95 15.80 -68.98
N ASN A 322 -14.92 15.77 -68.11
CA ASN A 322 -14.13 14.58 -67.85
C ASN A 322 -15.02 13.42 -67.38
N VAL A 323 -14.72 12.22 -67.84
CA VAL A 323 -15.49 11.03 -67.48
C VAL A 323 -14.70 10.19 -66.51
N LYS A 324 -15.34 9.83 -65.40
CA LYS A 324 -14.82 8.89 -64.41
C LYS A 324 -15.78 7.72 -64.33
N ALA A 325 -15.28 6.52 -64.57
CA ALA A 325 -16.03 5.30 -64.41
C ALA A 325 -15.36 4.41 -63.37
N LYS A 326 -16.17 3.89 -62.45
CA LYS A 326 -15.77 2.89 -61.46
C LYS A 326 -16.38 1.56 -61.83
N ASP A 327 -15.87 0.49 -61.21
CA ASP A 327 -16.44 -0.85 -61.30
C ASP A 327 -16.53 -1.42 -62.72
N GLN A 328 -15.51 -1.15 -63.54
CA GLN A 328 -15.43 -1.69 -64.88
C GLN A 328 -14.55 -2.95 -64.90
N SER A 329 -14.90 -3.90 -65.76
CA SER A 329 -14.07 -5.08 -65.99
C SER A 329 -13.43 -4.96 -67.37
N LEU A 330 -12.10 -4.88 -67.42
CA LEU A 330 -11.32 -4.87 -68.66
C LEU A 330 -10.88 -6.29 -68.98
N VAL A 331 -11.10 -6.70 -70.23
CA VAL A 331 -10.59 -7.94 -70.81
C VAL A 331 -9.43 -7.58 -71.73
N ASN A 332 -8.26 -8.13 -71.44
CA ASN A 332 -7.06 -7.91 -72.25
C ASN A 332 -7.00 -8.86 -73.46
N ARG A 333 -6.00 -8.70 -74.32
CA ARG A 333 -5.78 -9.55 -75.51
C ARG A 333 -5.71 -11.06 -75.20
N ARG A 334 -5.30 -11.43 -73.98
CA ARG A 334 -5.12 -12.82 -73.53
C ARG A 334 -6.40 -13.42 -72.91
N GLY A 335 -7.47 -12.64 -72.80
CA GLY A 335 -8.74 -13.06 -72.18
C GLY A 335 -8.79 -12.92 -70.66
N GLU A 336 -7.77 -12.33 -70.03
CA GLU A 336 -7.72 -12.10 -68.59
C GLU A 336 -8.60 -10.91 -68.20
N ARG A 337 -9.26 -11.00 -67.04
CA ARG A 337 -10.17 -9.97 -66.53
C ARG A 337 -9.53 -9.18 -65.39
N TYR A 338 -9.54 -7.86 -65.52
CA TYR A 338 -9.05 -6.92 -64.51
C TYR A 338 -10.20 -6.04 -64.03
N ASN A 339 -10.27 -5.80 -62.71
CA ASN A 339 -11.19 -4.81 -62.15
C ASN A 339 -10.50 -3.45 -62.20
N ILE A 340 -11.06 -2.53 -62.98
CA ILE A 340 -10.46 -1.24 -63.26
C ILE A 340 -11.38 -0.07 -62.89
N GLU A 341 -10.74 1.03 -62.50
CA GLU A 341 -11.32 2.37 -62.52
C GLU A 341 -10.64 3.16 -63.64
N TYR A 342 -11.38 3.98 -64.40
CA TYR A 342 -10.76 4.81 -65.43
C TYR A 342 -11.22 6.26 -65.39
N THR A 343 -10.29 7.16 -65.75
CA THR A 343 -10.57 8.57 -66.00
C THR A 343 -10.16 8.92 -67.42
N ALA A 344 -11.04 9.59 -68.16
CA ALA A 344 -10.76 10.14 -69.48
C ALA A 344 -10.82 11.69 -69.42
N ALA A 345 -9.78 12.35 -69.92
CA ALA A 345 -9.67 13.82 -69.93
C ALA A 345 -9.10 14.33 -71.26
N PRO A 346 -9.51 15.51 -71.74
CA PRO A 346 -9.03 16.05 -73.01
C PRO A 346 -7.58 16.53 -72.90
N ILE A 347 -6.80 16.28 -73.94
CA ILE A 347 -5.50 16.91 -74.17
C ILE A 347 -5.77 18.18 -74.98
N ARG A 348 -5.39 19.34 -74.45
CA ARG A 348 -5.62 20.64 -75.08
C ARG A 348 -4.29 21.31 -75.44
N ALA A 349 -4.16 21.77 -76.68
CA ALA A 349 -3.08 22.64 -77.12
C ALA A 349 -3.70 23.93 -77.68
N GLY A 350 -3.30 25.09 -77.14
CA GLY A 350 -3.83 26.39 -77.59
C GLY A 350 -5.34 26.60 -77.42
N GLY A 351 -6.00 25.82 -76.54
CA GLY A 351 -7.45 25.90 -76.30
C GLY A 351 -8.30 24.96 -77.16
N MET A 352 -7.70 24.29 -78.15
CA MET A 352 -8.37 23.29 -78.99
C MET A 352 -8.09 21.86 -78.49
N PRO A 353 -9.07 20.94 -78.51
CA PRO A 353 -8.86 19.54 -78.16
C PRO A 353 -8.03 18.82 -79.23
N GLU A 354 -6.83 18.36 -78.85
CA GLU A 354 -5.88 17.63 -79.73
C GLU A 354 -5.95 16.11 -79.51
N GLY A 355 -6.67 15.66 -78.48
CA GLY A 355 -6.78 14.24 -78.16
C GLY A 355 -7.39 13.98 -76.78
N VAL A 356 -7.31 12.74 -76.32
CA VAL A 356 -7.80 12.32 -75.00
C VAL A 356 -6.72 11.50 -74.29
N VAL A 357 -6.51 11.77 -73.01
CA VAL A 357 -5.74 10.89 -72.13
C VAL A 357 -6.68 10.02 -71.31
N LEU A 358 -6.46 8.72 -71.34
CA LEU A 358 -7.11 7.72 -70.52
C LEU A 358 -6.11 7.23 -69.47
N VAL A 359 -6.54 7.26 -68.22
CA VAL A 359 -5.80 6.70 -67.09
C VAL A 359 -6.64 5.57 -66.53
N PHE A 360 -6.13 4.35 -66.63
CA PHE A 360 -6.72 3.13 -66.09
C PHE A 360 -5.96 2.72 -64.84
N ARG A 361 -6.69 2.46 -63.77
CA ARG A 361 -6.16 1.98 -62.50
C ARG A 361 -6.68 0.58 -62.24
N ASP A 362 -5.78 -0.39 -62.14
CA ASP A 362 -6.13 -1.72 -61.67
C ASP A 362 -6.39 -1.68 -60.15
N VAL A 363 -7.59 -2.08 -59.74
CA VAL A 363 -8.02 -2.14 -58.34
C VAL A 363 -8.24 -3.58 -57.87
N SER A 364 -7.82 -4.57 -58.66
CA SER A 364 -8.01 -6.00 -58.37
C SER A 364 -7.30 -6.41 -57.07
N GLU A 365 -6.01 -6.12 -56.94
CA GLU A 365 -5.22 -6.44 -55.75
C GLU A 365 -5.68 -5.66 -54.52
N LYS A 366 -5.97 -4.35 -54.67
CA LYS A 366 -6.47 -3.49 -53.60
C LYS A 366 -7.79 -4.01 -53.02
N ARG A 367 -8.72 -4.51 -53.84
CA ARG A 367 -9.99 -5.07 -53.37
C ARG A 367 -9.79 -6.37 -52.60
N GLN A 368 -8.94 -7.27 -53.10
CA GLN A 368 -8.61 -8.51 -52.40
C GLN A 368 -7.94 -8.23 -51.04
N LEU A 369 -7.00 -7.29 -51.01
CA LEU A 369 -6.34 -6.86 -49.78
C LEU A 369 -7.31 -6.22 -48.79
N ILE A 370 -8.22 -5.35 -49.24
CA ILE A 370 -9.23 -4.73 -48.35
C ILE A 370 -10.14 -5.79 -47.73
N GLN A 371 -10.58 -6.79 -48.49
CA GLN A 371 -11.38 -7.90 -47.97
C GLN A 371 -10.60 -8.75 -46.96
N GLN A 372 -9.33 -9.05 -47.23
CA GLN A 372 -8.45 -9.77 -46.31
C GLN A 372 -8.14 -8.98 -45.04
N ILE A 373 -7.91 -7.67 -45.16
CA ILE A 373 -7.68 -6.76 -44.03
C ILE A 373 -8.94 -6.67 -43.16
N SER A 374 -10.12 -6.53 -43.77
CA SER A 374 -11.40 -6.48 -43.05
C SER A 374 -11.62 -7.77 -42.26
N TRP A 375 -11.41 -8.93 -42.88
CA TRP A 375 -11.59 -10.22 -42.20
C TRP A 375 -10.59 -10.41 -41.05
N ARG A 376 -9.31 -10.09 -41.26
CA ARG A 376 -8.25 -10.15 -40.22
C ARG A 376 -8.43 -9.14 -39.10
N SER A 377 -9.09 -8.01 -39.37
CA SER A 377 -9.36 -6.99 -38.35
C SER A 377 -10.40 -7.46 -37.33
N GLU A 378 -11.24 -8.43 -37.68
CA GLU A 378 -12.39 -8.86 -36.86
C GLU A 378 -12.26 -10.31 -36.34
N HIS A 379 -11.33 -11.11 -36.87
CA HIS A 379 -11.18 -12.51 -36.51
C HIS A 379 -9.76 -12.85 -36.04
N ASP A 380 -9.66 -13.82 -35.12
CA ASP A 380 -8.42 -14.46 -34.71
C ASP A 380 -7.93 -15.42 -35.81
N VAL A 381 -6.70 -15.21 -36.29
CA VAL A 381 -6.15 -15.94 -37.44
C VAL A 381 -5.97 -17.43 -37.16
N LEU A 382 -5.72 -17.81 -35.91
CA LEU A 382 -5.46 -19.20 -35.53
C LEU A 382 -6.75 -20.03 -35.42
N THR A 383 -7.77 -19.49 -34.75
CA THR A 383 -9.00 -20.22 -34.43
C THR A 383 -10.17 -19.89 -35.37
N GLY A 384 -10.10 -18.78 -36.10
CA GLY A 384 -11.19 -18.28 -36.93
C GLY A 384 -12.35 -17.67 -36.12
N LEU A 385 -12.26 -17.63 -34.80
CA LEU A 385 -13.25 -16.97 -33.95
C LEU A 385 -13.15 -15.44 -34.06
N PRO A 386 -14.24 -14.72 -33.76
CA PRO A 386 -14.18 -13.27 -33.57
C PRO A 386 -13.08 -12.87 -32.56
N ASN A 387 -12.37 -11.80 -32.85
CA ASN A 387 -11.33 -11.26 -31.97
C ASN A 387 -11.90 -10.23 -30.97
N ARG A 388 -11.02 -9.62 -30.18
CA ARG A 388 -11.40 -8.59 -29.20
C ARG A 388 -12.17 -7.40 -29.80
N THR A 389 -11.83 -6.96 -31.00
CA THR A 389 -12.50 -5.84 -31.68
C THR A 389 -13.93 -6.21 -32.07
N ALA A 390 -14.12 -7.40 -32.66
CA ALA A 390 -15.45 -7.88 -33.00
C ALA A 390 -16.32 -8.15 -31.76
N LEU A 391 -15.72 -8.68 -30.69
CA LEU A 391 -16.41 -8.86 -29.41
C LEU A 391 -16.91 -7.54 -28.85
N ALA A 392 -16.07 -6.49 -28.80
CA ALA A 392 -16.47 -5.19 -28.26
C ALA A 392 -17.67 -4.60 -29.01
N ALA A 393 -17.64 -4.63 -30.35
CA ALA A 393 -18.75 -4.19 -31.18
C ALA A 393 -20.03 -5.02 -30.95
N ARG A 394 -19.89 -6.33 -30.75
CA ARG A 394 -21.03 -7.21 -30.43
C ARG A 394 -21.59 -6.96 -29.05
N PHE A 395 -20.73 -6.69 -28.07
CA PHE A 395 -21.09 -6.52 -26.67
C PHE A 395 -22.07 -5.36 -26.46
N GLU A 396 -21.83 -4.22 -27.10
CA GLU A 396 -22.73 -3.06 -27.04
C GLU A 396 -24.15 -3.40 -27.52
N HIS A 397 -24.24 -4.16 -28.60
CA HIS A 397 -25.52 -4.61 -29.14
C HIS A 397 -26.25 -5.57 -28.18
N GLU A 398 -25.54 -6.50 -27.56
CA GLU A 398 -26.15 -7.48 -26.65
C GLU A 398 -26.58 -6.86 -25.30
N ILE A 399 -25.84 -5.89 -24.76
CA ILE A 399 -26.29 -5.13 -23.57
C ILE A 399 -27.57 -4.36 -23.90
N ALA A 400 -27.60 -3.66 -25.05
CA ALA A 400 -28.77 -2.89 -25.46
C ALA A 400 -30.01 -3.79 -25.58
N ARG A 401 -29.87 -4.94 -26.22
CA ARG A 401 -30.92 -5.95 -26.33
C ARG A 401 -31.38 -6.48 -24.97
N ALA A 402 -30.44 -6.84 -24.09
CA ALA A 402 -30.77 -7.36 -22.76
C ALA A 402 -31.54 -6.33 -21.90
N ARG A 403 -31.19 -5.04 -22.06
CA ARG A 403 -31.90 -3.93 -21.43
C ARG A 403 -33.33 -3.78 -21.94
N ASP A 404 -33.51 -3.84 -23.26
CA ASP A 404 -34.82 -3.65 -23.90
C ASP A 404 -35.77 -4.85 -23.66
N GLU A 405 -35.23 -6.07 -23.63
CA GLU A 405 -36.01 -7.32 -23.47
C GLU A 405 -36.13 -7.79 -22.01
N HIS A 406 -35.55 -7.05 -21.05
CA HIS A 406 -35.51 -7.41 -19.62
C HIS A 406 -35.02 -8.84 -19.34
N CYS A 407 -33.99 -9.28 -20.07
CA CYS A 407 -33.40 -10.61 -19.92
C CYS A 407 -31.97 -10.55 -19.35
N LEU A 408 -31.48 -11.66 -18.78
CA LEU A 408 -30.12 -11.73 -18.27
C LEU A 408 -29.13 -12.01 -19.41
N LEU A 409 -28.02 -11.28 -19.39
CA LEU A 409 -26.84 -11.53 -20.21
C LEU A 409 -25.70 -12.00 -19.31
N ALA A 410 -25.20 -13.22 -19.52
CA ALA A 410 -24.04 -13.71 -18.78
C ALA A 410 -22.77 -13.62 -19.64
N VAL A 411 -21.75 -12.99 -19.09
CA VAL A 411 -20.44 -12.79 -19.69
C VAL A 411 -19.50 -13.79 -19.05
N CYS A 412 -19.10 -14.80 -19.81
CA CYS A 412 -18.33 -15.92 -19.31
C CYS A 412 -16.93 -15.88 -19.93
N LEU A 413 -15.91 -15.71 -19.11
CA LEU A 413 -14.51 -15.77 -19.50
C LEU A 413 -13.96 -17.15 -19.16
N PHE A 414 -13.30 -17.81 -20.11
CA PHE A 414 -12.72 -19.14 -19.97
C PHE A 414 -11.21 -19.09 -20.16
N ASP A 415 -10.52 -19.90 -19.39
CA ASP A 415 -9.09 -20.15 -19.51
C ASP A 415 -8.82 -21.65 -19.43
N LEU A 416 -7.91 -22.13 -20.28
CA LEU A 416 -7.51 -23.52 -20.32
C LEU A 416 -6.46 -23.80 -19.25
N ASP A 417 -6.82 -24.59 -18.25
CA ASP A 417 -5.95 -24.85 -17.11
C ASP A 417 -4.65 -25.53 -17.58
N HIS A 418 -3.52 -24.99 -17.13
CA HIS A 418 -2.19 -25.54 -17.41
C HIS A 418 -1.79 -25.56 -18.90
N PHE A 419 -2.42 -24.76 -19.76
CA PHE A 419 -2.10 -24.70 -21.20
C PHE A 419 -0.61 -24.43 -21.48
N ARG A 420 0.05 -23.61 -20.65
CA ARG A 420 1.49 -23.36 -20.75
C ARG A 420 2.34 -24.64 -20.68
N LEU A 421 1.98 -25.60 -19.82
CA LEU A 421 2.70 -26.89 -19.72
C LEU A 421 2.54 -27.73 -21.00
N VAL A 422 1.41 -27.59 -21.71
CA VAL A 422 1.21 -28.24 -23.01
C VAL A 422 2.14 -27.63 -24.06
N ASN A 423 2.26 -26.29 -24.10
CA ASN A 423 3.22 -25.61 -24.96
C ASN A 423 4.67 -25.95 -24.63
N ASP A 424 5.03 -26.00 -23.35
CA ASP A 424 6.40 -26.27 -22.92
C ASP A 424 6.81 -27.73 -23.21
N SER A 425 5.85 -28.68 -23.13
CA SER A 425 6.12 -30.11 -23.36
C SER A 425 6.05 -30.56 -24.82
N GLY A 426 5.23 -29.90 -25.65
CA GLY A 426 5.00 -30.31 -27.05
C GLY A 426 5.24 -29.25 -28.10
N GLY A 427 5.70 -28.06 -27.70
CA GLY A 427 5.93 -26.93 -28.58
C GLY A 427 4.64 -26.22 -29.01
N GLN A 428 4.82 -25.05 -29.62
CA GLN A 428 3.72 -24.18 -30.07
C GLN A 428 2.72 -24.85 -31.03
N PRO A 429 3.13 -25.73 -31.99
CA PRO A 429 2.16 -26.41 -32.84
C PRO A 429 1.17 -27.31 -32.09
N LEU A 430 1.59 -27.89 -30.95
CA LEU A 430 0.71 -28.71 -30.11
C LEU A 430 -0.36 -27.84 -29.46
N GLY A 431 0.03 -26.71 -28.87
CA GLY A 431 -0.92 -25.78 -28.27
C GLY A 431 -1.89 -25.18 -29.28
N ASP A 432 -1.41 -24.87 -30.48
CA ASP A 432 -2.24 -24.32 -31.57
C ASP A 432 -3.39 -25.28 -31.94
N GLU A 433 -3.13 -26.59 -32.02
CA GLU A 433 -4.20 -27.58 -32.28
C GLU A 433 -5.17 -27.75 -31.11
N VAL A 434 -4.65 -27.64 -29.88
CA VAL A 434 -5.51 -27.63 -28.68
C VAL A 434 -6.45 -26.43 -28.69
N LEU A 435 -5.93 -25.24 -29.02
CA LEU A 435 -6.72 -24.01 -29.13
C LEU A 435 -7.78 -24.09 -30.22
N LYS A 436 -7.46 -24.66 -31.39
CA LYS A 436 -8.44 -24.90 -32.47
C LYS A 436 -9.57 -25.82 -32.03
N GLN A 437 -9.25 -26.90 -31.31
CA GLN A 437 -10.26 -27.81 -30.78
C GLN A 437 -11.13 -27.16 -29.69
N ALA A 438 -10.53 -26.38 -28.79
CA ALA A 438 -11.27 -25.64 -27.77
C ALA A 438 -12.22 -24.62 -28.42
N ALA A 439 -11.73 -23.88 -29.42
CA ALA A 439 -12.54 -22.96 -30.22
C ALA A 439 -13.70 -23.67 -30.92
N SER A 440 -13.46 -24.82 -31.55
CA SER A 440 -14.50 -25.63 -32.20
C SER A 440 -15.58 -26.04 -31.19
N ARG A 441 -15.19 -26.54 -30.02
CA ARG A 441 -16.13 -26.95 -28.96
C ARG A 441 -16.97 -25.79 -28.44
N LEU A 442 -16.37 -24.62 -28.25
CA LEU A 442 -17.09 -23.42 -27.83
C LEU A 442 -18.04 -22.93 -28.92
N HIS A 443 -17.61 -22.95 -30.17
CA HIS A 443 -18.42 -22.55 -31.32
C HIS A 443 -19.62 -23.47 -31.53
N GLU A 444 -19.41 -24.80 -31.48
CA GLU A 444 -20.47 -25.81 -31.54
C GLU A 444 -21.47 -25.66 -30.38
N PHE A 445 -20.98 -25.33 -29.18
CA PHE A 445 -21.83 -25.09 -28.03
C PHE A 445 -22.67 -23.81 -28.19
N ALA A 446 -22.06 -22.73 -28.66
CA ALA A 446 -22.74 -21.45 -28.85
C ALA A 446 -23.80 -21.51 -29.97
N GLY A 447 -23.52 -22.25 -31.03
CA GLY A 447 -24.40 -22.37 -32.19
C GLY A 447 -24.76 -21.00 -32.79
N ALA A 448 -26.01 -20.84 -33.23
CA ALA A 448 -26.53 -19.55 -33.72
C ALA A 448 -27.03 -18.63 -32.59
N ARG A 449 -27.15 -19.17 -31.37
CA ARG A 449 -27.88 -18.52 -30.27
C ARG A 449 -26.95 -17.84 -29.28
N ASP A 450 -25.71 -18.23 -29.09
CA ASP A 450 -24.76 -17.50 -28.23
C ASP A 450 -23.61 -16.94 -29.07
N TYR A 451 -22.76 -16.11 -28.45
CA TYR A 451 -21.64 -15.50 -29.15
C TYR A 451 -20.31 -15.85 -28.49
N VAL A 452 -19.38 -16.39 -29.26
CA VAL A 452 -18.04 -16.77 -28.79
C VAL A 452 -16.97 -15.91 -29.47
N ALA A 453 -15.96 -15.51 -28.69
CA ALA A 453 -14.78 -14.81 -29.18
C ALA A 453 -13.52 -15.31 -28.48
N ARG A 454 -12.35 -15.01 -29.07
CA ARG A 454 -11.04 -15.26 -28.45
C ARG A 454 -10.32 -13.93 -28.22
N LEU A 455 -9.88 -13.70 -26.98
CA LEU A 455 -9.19 -12.45 -26.62
C LEU A 455 -7.69 -12.50 -26.94
N GLY A 456 -7.10 -13.68 -26.86
CA GLY A 456 -5.68 -13.94 -27.08
C GLY A 456 -5.20 -15.07 -26.16
N GLY A 457 -4.04 -15.65 -26.45
CA GLY A 457 -3.51 -16.76 -25.64
C GLY A 457 -4.51 -17.93 -25.52
N ASP A 458 -4.77 -18.39 -24.31
CA ASP A 458 -5.72 -19.43 -23.93
C ASP A 458 -7.08 -18.91 -23.43
N GLU A 459 -7.36 -17.62 -23.64
CA GLU A 459 -8.55 -16.94 -23.13
C GLU A 459 -9.67 -16.84 -24.18
N PHE A 460 -10.86 -17.31 -23.80
CA PHE A 460 -12.08 -17.27 -24.61
C PHE A 460 -13.21 -16.57 -23.87
N VAL A 461 -14.08 -15.88 -24.62
CA VAL A 461 -15.29 -15.25 -24.07
C VAL A 461 -16.52 -15.90 -24.70
N LEU A 462 -17.52 -16.21 -23.89
CA LEU A 462 -18.86 -16.58 -24.31
C LEU A 462 -19.88 -15.60 -23.73
N LEU A 463 -20.74 -15.07 -24.59
CA LEU A 463 -21.92 -14.31 -24.21
C LEU A 463 -23.14 -15.23 -24.27
N LEU A 464 -23.64 -15.62 -23.10
CA LEU A 464 -24.84 -16.44 -22.96
C LEU A 464 -26.09 -15.57 -22.91
N ARG A 465 -27.03 -15.85 -23.81
CA ARG A 465 -28.17 -14.99 -24.10
C ARG A 465 -29.51 -15.59 -23.65
N ASP A 466 -30.47 -14.72 -23.38
CA ASP A 466 -31.89 -15.03 -23.11
C ASP A 466 -32.10 -16.05 -21.98
N HIS A 467 -31.41 -15.88 -20.85
CA HIS A 467 -31.66 -16.64 -19.64
C HIS A 467 -32.56 -15.86 -18.67
N THR A 468 -33.47 -16.58 -18.00
CA THR A 468 -34.45 -16.00 -17.07
C THR A 468 -33.94 -15.93 -15.62
N ASP A 469 -32.99 -16.78 -15.26
CA ASP A 469 -32.42 -16.84 -13.92
C ASP A 469 -30.96 -17.32 -13.93
N ARG A 470 -30.27 -17.11 -12.81
CA ARG A 470 -28.90 -17.54 -12.59
C ARG A 470 -28.73 -19.07 -12.62
N ALA A 471 -29.70 -19.81 -12.08
CA ALA A 471 -29.65 -21.27 -12.03
C ALA A 471 -29.60 -21.91 -13.44
N SER A 472 -30.30 -21.32 -14.40
CA SER A 472 -30.26 -21.72 -15.81
C SER A 472 -28.88 -21.49 -16.45
N ILE A 473 -28.20 -20.39 -16.09
CA ILE A 473 -26.84 -20.08 -16.54
C ILE A 473 -25.85 -21.09 -15.93
N GLU A 474 -25.93 -21.35 -14.63
CA GLU A 474 -25.09 -22.33 -13.92
C GLU A 474 -25.15 -23.72 -14.57
N LYS A 475 -26.36 -24.25 -14.79
CA LYS A 475 -26.58 -25.55 -15.43
C LYS A 475 -26.04 -25.60 -16.86
N THR A 476 -26.13 -24.49 -17.59
CA THR A 476 -25.62 -24.38 -18.97
C THR A 476 -24.09 -24.42 -18.98
N LEU A 477 -23.45 -23.70 -18.06
CA LEU A 477 -22.00 -23.68 -17.91
C LEU A 477 -21.44 -25.01 -17.42
N GLU A 478 -22.10 -25.72 -16.50
CA GLU A 478 -21.68 -27.06 -16.09
C GLU A 478 -21.56 -28.03 -17.28
N ARG A 479 -22.53 -28.00 -18.19
CA ARG A 479 -22.51 -28.81 -19.42
C ARG A 479 -21.37 -28.40 -20.35
N LEU A 480 -21.11 -27.11 -20.47
CA LEU A 480 -20.00 -26.60 -21.28
C LEU A 480 -18.64 -27.02 -20.70
N MET A 481 -18.45 -26.88 -19.40
CA MET A 481 -17.21 -27.24 -18.70
C MET A 481 -16.89 -28.72 -18.84
N LEU A 482 -17.92 -29.59 -18.82
CA LEU A 482 -17.77 -31.02 -19.12
C LEU A 482 -17.35 -31.26 -20.59
N SER A 483 -17.88 -30.49 -21.54
CA SER A 483 -17.47 -30.58 -22.95
C SER A 483 -16.03 -30.14 -23.17
N LEU A 484 -15.62 -29.04 -22.53
CA LEU A 484 -14.25 -28.52 -22.58
C LEU A 484 -13.25 -29.45 -21.90
N SER A 485 -13.67 -30.20 -20.89
CA SER A 485 -12.82 -31.17 -20.17
C SER A 485 -12.63 -32.51 -20.90
N ARG A 486 -13.24 -32.70 -22.08
CA ARG A 486 -13.01 -33.91 -22.90
C ARG A 486 -11.56 -33.93 -23.38
N VAL A 487 -10.98 -35.12 -23.48
CA VAL A 487 -9.60 -35.31 -23.97
C VAL A 487 -9.42 -34.67 -25.35
N TYR A 488 -8.34 -33.91 -25.53
CA TYR A 488 -7.96 -33.29 -26.80
C TYR A 488 -7.07 -34.27 -27.59
N GLN A 489 -7.38 -34.49 -28.87
CA GLN A 489 -6.67 -35.46 -29.70
C GLN A 489 -5.76 -34.72 -30.67
N VAL A 490 -4.44 -34.77 -30.47
CA VAL A 490 -3.47 -34.09 -31.33
C VAL A 490 -2.40 -35.07 -31.79
N ALA A 491 -2.27 -35.25 -33.11
CA ALA A 491 -1.29 -36.17 -33.73
C ALA A 491 -1.29 -37.59 -33.11
N GLY A 492 -2.48 -38.11 -32.75
CA GLY A 492 -2.64 -39.44 -32.15
C GLY A 492 -2.35 -39.52 -30.65
N ARG A 493 -2.09 -38.39 -29.98
CA ARG A 493 -1.92 -38.31 -28.52
C ARG A 493 -3.18 -37.76 -27.84
N ALA A 494 -3.54 -38.37 -26.72
CA ALA A 494 -4.61 -37.94 -25.82
C ALA A 494 -4.06 -36.94 -24.79
N ILE A 495 -4.50 -35.68 -24.87
CA ILE A 495 -4.10 -34.61 -23.95
C ILE A 495 -5.27 -34.31 -23.00
N PRO A 496 -5.18 -34.67 -21.72
CA PRO A 496 -6.16 -34.26 -20.72
C PRO A 496 -5.95 -32.78 -20.42
N MET A 497 -7.03 -32.01 -20.48
CA MET A 497 -7.01 -30.58 -20.14
C MET A 497 -8.37 -30.20 -19.58
N THR A 498 -8.35 -29.30 -18.61
CA THR A 498 -9.56 -28.72 -17.99
C THR A 498 -9.62 -27.24 -18.31
N ALA A 499 -10.77 -26.62 -18.02
CA ALA A 499 -10.91 -25.18 -18.09
C ALA A 499 -11.38 -24.65 -16.73
N SER A 500 -11.09 -23.39 -16.46
CA SER A 500 -11.71 -22.59 -15.41
C SER A 500 -12.55 -21.48 -16.05
N ALA A 501 -13.65 -21.09 -15.42
CA ALA A 501 -14.53 -20.05 -15.93
C ALA A 501 -14.90 -19.00 -14.87
N GLY A 502 -14.88 -17.73 -15.26
CA GLY A 502 -15.39 -16.61 -14.48
C GLY A 502 -16.62 -16.02 -15.14
N VAL A 503 -17.66 -15.74 -14.36
CA VAL A 503 -18.97 -15.31 -14.89
C VAL A 503 -19.40 -14.00 -14.24
N ALA A 504 -19.71 -13.00 -15.06
CA ALA A 504 -20.41 -11.80 -14.63
C ALA A 504 -21.80 -11.76 -15.26
N ILE A 505 -22.84 -11.47 -14.47
CA ILE A 505 -24.21 -11.36 -14.97
C ILE A 505 -24.59 -9.90 -15.03
N TYR A 506 -25.05 -9.44 -16.19
CA TYR A 506 -25.67 -8.13 -16.32
C TYR A 506 -27.03 -8.12 -15.62
N THR A 507 -27.19 -7.25 -14.62
CA THR A 507 -28.43 -7.11 -13.81
C THR A 507 -29.15 -5.77 -14.04
N GLY A 508 -28.79 -5.01 -15.06
CA GLY A 508 -29.41 -3.71 -15.38
C GLY A 508 -28.61 -2.49 -14.90
N ASN A 509 -27.90 -2.59 -13.77
CA ASN A 509 -27.20 -1.46 -13.13
C ASN A 509 -25.74 -1.27 -13.59
N ASP A 510 -25.14 -2.25 -14.27
CA ASP A 510 -23.76 -2.19 -14.75
C ASP A 510 -23.63 -1.42 -16.06
N VAL A 511 -22.78 -0.38 -16.10
CA VAL A 511 -22.88 0.68 -17.11
C VAL A 511 -22.02 0.42 -18.37
N SER A 512 -21.12 -0.56 -18.39
CA SER A 512 -20.19 -0.76 -19.53
C SER A 512 -19.68 -2.18 -19.73
N ALA A 513 -19.41 -2.56 -20.99
CA ALA A 513 -18.82 -3.84 -21.38
C ALA A 513 -17.50 -4.15 -20.66
N ASP A 514 -16.62 -3.15 -20.52
CA ASP A 514 -15.32 -3.30 -19.84
C ASP A 514 -15.48 -3.66 -18.36
N ASN A 515 -16.51 -3.16 -17.68
CA ASN A 515 -16.78 -3.51 -16.28
C ASN A 515 -17.25 -4.96 -16.15
N LEU A 516 -18.15 -5.43 -17.02
CA LEU A 516 -18.62 -6.82 -17.00
C LEU A 516 -17.49 -7.80 -17.36
N LEU A 517 -16.65 -7.47 -18.34
CA LEU A 517 -15.47 -8.27 -18.66
C LEU A 517 -14.47 -8.30 -17.50
N ARG A 518 -14.24 -7.15 -16.83
CA ARG A 518 -13.38 -7.07 -15.64
C ARG A 518 -13.92 -7.89 -14.47
N HIS A 519 -15.24 -7.87 -14.24
CA HIS A 519 -15.89 -8.69 -13.22
C HIS A 519 -15.77 -10.19 -13.55
N ALA A 520 -15.95 -10.57 -14.82
CA ALA A 520 -15.76 -11.95 -15.27
C ALA A 520 -14.30 -12.41 -15.11
N ASP A 521 -13.33 -11.54 -15.39
CA ASP A 521 -11.90 -11.81 -15.18
C ASP A 521 -11.54 -11.98 -13.70
N GLN A 522 -12.09 -11.13 -12.83
CA GLN A 522 -11.95 -11.26 -11.37
C GLN A 522 -12.51 -12.60 -10.89
N ALA A 523 -13.69 -12.99 -11.36
CA ALA A 523 -14.27 -14.27 -11.02
C ALA A 523 -13.45 -15.45 -11.56
N LEU A 524 -12.88 -15.34 -12.76
CA LEU A 524 -12.03 -16.38 -13.34
C LEU A 524 -10.76 -16.58 -12.50
N TYR A 525 -10.15 -15.49 -12.03
CA TYR A 525 -9.03 -15.56 -11.11
C TYR A 525 -9.40 -16.33 -9.82
N GLN A 526 -10.58 -16.07 -9.25
CA GLN A 526 -11.05 -16.81 -8.08
C GLN A 526 -11.24 -18.30 -8.35
N ALA A 527 -11.82 -18.65 -9.49
CA ALA A 527 -11.94 -20.05 -9.90
C ALA A 527 -10.57 -20.75 -9.93
N LYS A 528 -9.53 -20.05 -10.39
CA LYS A 528 -8.14 -20.57 -10.40
C LYS A 528 -7.55 -20.72 -9.00
N VAL A 529 -7.74 -19.73 -8.11
CA VAL A 529 -7.20 -19.77 -6.74
C VAL A 529 -7.89 -20.84 -5.89
N GLN A 530 -9.19 -21.05 -6.08
CA GLN A 530 -9.97 -22.05 -5.35
C GLN A 530 -9.78 -23.48 -5.85
N GLY A 531 -8.77 -23.75 -6.69
CA GLY A 531 -8.41 -25.11 -7.11
C GLY A 531 -8.71 -25.46 -8.57
N ARG A 532 -9.01 -24.47 -9.43
CA ARG A 532 -9.26 -24.62 -10.88
C ARG A 532 -10.44 -25.57 -11.20
N ARG A 533 -10.67 -25.87 -12.48
CA ARG A 533 -11.70 -26.81 -12.96
C ARG A 533 -13.12 -26.48 -12.44
N LYS A 534 -13.44 -25.19 -12.35
CA LYS A 534 -14.73 -24.74 -11.81
C LYS A 534 -15.16 -23.43 -12.44
N VAL A 535 -16.44 -23.14 -12.22
CA VAL A 535 -17.06 -21.87 -12.56
C VAL A 535 -17.16 -21.05 -11.28
N HIS A 536 -16.75 -19.80 -11.31
CA HIS A 536 -17.01 -18.84 -10.23
C HIS A 536 -17.82 -17.67 -10.78
N PHE A 537 -18.83 -17.25 -10.02
CA PHE A 537 -19.66 -16.11 -10.37
C PHE A 537 -19.15 -14.91 -9.59
N PHE A 538 -19.01 -13.79 -10.28
CA PHE A 538 -18.57 -12.54 -9.69
C PHE A 538 -19.49 -12.13 -8.53
N ASP A 539 -18.88 -11.82 -7.40
CA ASP A 539 -19.53 -11.29 -6.20
C ASP A 539 -18.62 -10.19 -5.63
N ALA A 540 -19.10 -8.94 -5.65
CA ALA A 540 -18.30 -7.76 -5.37
C ALA A 540 -17.68 -7.79 -3.95
N ASP A 541 -18.43 -8.29 -2.96
CA ASP A 541 -17.98 -8.30 -1.56
C ASP A 541 -16.96 -9.42 -1.30
N LEU A 542 -17.12 -10.57 -1.96
CA LEU A 542 -16.22 -11.73 -1.80
C LEU A 542 -14.90 -11.54 -2.57
N ASP A 543 -14.97 -10.94 -3.76
CA ASP A 543 -13.83 -10.86 -4.68
C ASP A 543 -12.83 -9.76 -4.30
N GLU A 544 -13.27 -8.68 -3.64
CA GLU A 544 -12.38 -7.62 -3.09
C GLU A 544 -11.58 -8.11 -1.88
N GLN A 545 -12.22 -8.90 -1.00
CA GLN A 545 -11.56 -9.47 0.18
C GLN A 545 -10.44 -10.43 -0.22
N VAL A 546 -10.68 -11.37 -1.13
CA VAL A 546 -9.67 -12.37 -1.50
C VAL A 546 -8.44 -11.75 -2.18
N ARG A 547 -8.62 -10.70 -3.00
CA ARG A 547 -7.50 -9.99 -3.62
C ARG A 547 -6.66 -9.23 -2.60
N THR A 548 -7.30 -8.57 -1.64
CA THR A 548 -6.63 -7.84 -0.55
C THR A 548 -5.79 -8.79 0.30
N HIS A 549 -6.35 -9.94 0.69
CA HIS A 549 -5.65 -10.97 1.45
C HIS A 549 -4.45 -11.57 0.68
N HIS A 550 -4.57 -11.77 -0.64
CA HIS A 550 -3.46 -12.30 -1.45
C HIS A 550 -2.28 -11.33 -1.56
N ASN A 551 -2.56 -10.04 -1.77
CA ASN A 551 -1.54 -9.00 -1.84
C ASN A 551 -0.82 -8.85 -0.49
N GLN A 552 -1.59 -8.76 0.60
CA GLN A 552 -1.04 -8.68 1.96
C GLN A 552 -0.16 -9.89 2.30
N ARG A 553 -0.53 -11.09 1.86
CA ARG A 553 0.30 -12.29 2.05
C ARG A 553 1.64 -12.20 1.33
N THR A 554 1.65 -11.67 0.10
CA THR A 554 2.88 -11.51 -0.67
C THR A 554 3.79 -10.48 -0.03
N GLU A 555 3.23 -9.32 0.32
CA GLU A 555 3.97 -8.26 1.02
C GLU A 555 4.55 -8.73 2.35
N LEU A 556 3.82 -9.52 3.13
CA LEU A 556 4.30 -10.01 4.41
C LEU A 556 5.41 -11.06 4.26
N ARG A 557 5.36 -11.89 3.21
CA ARG A 557 6.47 -12.80 2.87
C ARG A 557 7.74 -12.01 2.53
N ASP A 558 7.60 -10.97 1.71
CA ASP A 558 8.73 -10.12 1.34
C ASP A 558 9.27 -9.33 2.54
N ALA A 559 8.39 -8.89 3.45
CA ALA A 559 8.75 -8.23 4.69
C ALA A 559 9.57 -9.12 5.63
N LEU A 560 9.21 -10.41 5.75
CA LEU A 560 9.96 -11.39 6.52
C LEU A 560 11.38 -11.55 5.96
N LEU A 561 11.53 -11.67 4.64
CA LEU A 561 12.84 -11.79 3.97
C LEU A 561 13.67 -10.50 4.03
N ALA A 562 13.01 -9.34 3.99
CA ALA A 562 13.65 -8.03 4.02
C ALA A 562 13.99 -7.54 5.44
N GLY A 563 13.75 -8.33 6.49
CA GLY A 563 14.03 -7.95 7.87
C GLY A 563 13.18 -6.79 8.39
N GLN A 564 11.95 -6.65 7.89
CA GLN A 564 11.04 -5.55 8.26
C GLN A 564 10.19 -5.87 9.49
N LEU A 565 10.20 -7.11 9.96
CA LEU A 565 9.56 -7.50 11.21
C LEU A 565 10.45 -7.13 12.40
N CYS A 566 9.84 -6.67 13.49
CA CYS A 566 10.52 -6.40 14.74
C CYS A 566 9.64 -6.75 15.93
N LEU A 567 10.26 -7.03 17.08
CA LEU A 567 9.55 -7.25 18.34
C LEU A 567 9.56 -5.99 19.20
N PHE A 568 8.39 -5.68 19.75
CA PHE A 568 8.23 -4.76 20.86
C PHE A 568 7.93 -5.58 22.10
N TYR A 569 8.26 -5.07 23.27
CA TYR A 569 8.14 -5.78 24.53
C TYR A 569 7.27 -4.98 25.48
N GLN A 570 6.21 -5.60 25.98
CA GLN A 570 5.35 -5.00 26.99
C GLN A 570 5.66 -5.59 28.37
N PRO A 571 5.92 -4.78 29.40
CA PRO A 571 6.25 -5.28 30.73
C PRO A 571 5.08 -5.96 31.44
N LYS A 572 5.39 -7.10 32.08
CA LYS A 572 4.54 -7.79 33.06
C LYS A 572 5.06 -7.46 34.46
N ALA A 573 4.20 -6.93 35.33
CA ALA A 573 4.58 -6.53 36.69
C ALA A 573 3.82 -7.33 37.75
N ASN A 574 4.49 -7.64 38.85
CA ASN A 574 3.82 -7.98 40.09
C ASN A 574 3.50 -6.66 40.81
N LEU A 575 2.22 -6.28 40.82
CA LEU A 575 1.76 -5.01 41.35
C LEU A 575 1.93 -4.93 42.88
N ARG A 576 1.72 -6.03 43.58
CA ARG A 576 1.88 -6.12 45.05
C ARG A 576 3.33 -5.95 45.49
N GLN A 577 4.25 -6.59 44.78
CA GLN A 577 5.70 -6.51 45.06
C GLN A 577 6.36 -5.30 44.40
N GLY A 578 5.65 -4.60 43.52
CA GLY A 578 6.15 -3.44 42.81
C GLY A 578 7.36 -3.73 41.90
N ARG A 579 7.44 -4.93 41.31
CA ARG A 579 8.59 -5.33 40.49
C ARG A 579 8.18 -5.92 39.15
N ILE A 580 9.05 -5.76 38.16
CA ILE A 580 8.90 -6.39 36.85
C ILE A 580 9.23 -7.88 36.94
N VAL A 581 8.32 -8.72 36.47
CA VAL A 581 8.47 -10.18 36.49
C VAL A 581 8.75 -10.74 35.10
N GLY A 582 8.36 -10.02 34.04
CA GLY A 582 8.43 -10.52 32.68
C GLY A 582 8.16 -9.45 31.64
N MET A 583 8.14 -9.89 30.39
CA MET A 583 7.78 -9.13 29.20
C MET A 583 6.88 -9.98 28.31
N GLU A 584 6.01 -9.37 27.53
CA GLU A 584 5.36 -10.02 26.39
C GLU A 584 6.00 -9.51 25.10
N ALA A 585 6.42 -10.43 24.23
CA ALA A 585 6.96 -10.12 22.91
C ALA A 585 5.82 -9.95 21.90
N LEU A 586 5.66 -8.72 21.43
CA LEU A 586 4.61 -8.29 20.54
C LEU A 586 5.18 -7.98 19.15
N LEU A 587 4.76 -8.76 18.16
CA LEU A 587 5.17 -8.58 16.78
C LEU A 587 4.72 -7.22 16.24
N ARG A 588 5.60 -6.56 15.49
CA ARG A 588 5.32 -5.33 14.74
C ARG A 588 5.94 -5.43 13.36
N TRP A 589 5.31 -4.78 12.38
CA TRP A 589 5.84 -4.68 11.03
C TRP A 589 6.25 -3.24 10.74
N ARG A 590 7.54 -3.01 10.47
CA ARG A 590 8.07 -1.73 9.98
C ARG A 590 7.84 -1.63 8.47
N HIS A 591 6.61 -1.32 8.11
CA HIS A 591 6.23 -1.14 6.72
C HIS A 591 6.92 0.10 6.12
N PRO A 592 7.49 0.03 4.91
CA PRO A 592 8.21 1.14 4.30
C PRO A 592 7.33 2.38 4.08
N GLU A 593 6.06 2.18 3.72
CA GLU A 593 5.11 3.28 3.49
C GLU A 593 4.21 3.62 4.70
N ARG A 594 3.77 2.63 5.48
CA ARG A 594 2.78 2.80 6.55
C ARG A 594 3.41 3.02 7.93
N GLY A 595 4.73 2.92 8.05
CA GLY A 595 5.41 2.98 9.33
C GLY A 595 5.19 1.70 10.15
N LEU A 596 4.99 1.86 11.46
CA LEU A 596 4.86 0.72 12.37
C LEU A 596 3.42 0.21 12.41
N VAL A 597 3.19 -0.98 11.84
CA VAL A 597 1.89 -1.62 11.74
C VAL A 597 1.73 -2.70 12.82
N GLY A 598 0.55 -2.74 13.45
CA GLY A 598 0.20 -3.71 14.49
C GLY A 598 -0.22 -5.09 13.93
N PRO A 599 -0.11 -6.17 14.71
CA PRO A 599 -0.37 -7.53 14.26
C PRO A 599 -1.80 -7.76 13.79
N GLN A 600 -2.79 -7.09 14.40
CA GLN A 600 -4.20 -7.19 14.03
C GLN A 600 -4.49 -6.75 12.58
N GLU A 601 -3.65 -5.89 12.00
CA GLU A 601 -3.85 -5.40 10.63
C GLU A 601 -3.28 -6.33 9.54
N PHE A 602 -2.38 -7.26 9.88
CA PHE A 602 -1.70 -8.09 8.88
C PHE A 602 -1.67 -9.59 9.17
N LEU A 603 -1.79 -10.03 10.42
CA LEU A 603 -1.83 -11.46 10.75
C LEU A 603 -3.08 -12.18 10.22
N PRO A 604 -4.30 -11.58 10.21
CA PRO A 604 -5.48 -12.25 9.63
C PRO A 604 -5.29 -12.66 8.16
N ALA A 605 -4.42 -11.96 7.42
CA ALA A 605 -4.13 -12.29 6.02
C ALA A 605 -3.38 -13.61 5.84
N VAL A 606 -2.69 -14.09 6.87
CA VAL A 606 -1.76 -15.23 6.78
C VAL A 606 -2.02 -16.34 7.79
N GLU A 607 -2.95 -16.13 8.72
CA GLU A 607 -3.28 -17.03 9.84
C GLU A 607 -3.54 -18.49 9.39
N HIS A 608 -4.18 -18.68 8.24
CA HIS A 608 -4.50 -20.01 7.71
C HIS A 608 -3.48 -20.55 6.71
N THR A 609 -2.32 -19.89 6.57
CA THR A 609 -1.26 -20.24 5.60
C THR A 609 0.01 -20.68 6.30
N ASP A 610 0.92 -21.38 5.62
CA ASP A 610 2.18 -21.82 6.25
C ASP A 610 3.12 -20.66 6.62
N LEU A 611 2.91 -19.47 6.04
CA LEU A 611 3.67 -18.27 6.36
C LEU A 611 3.51 -17.87 7.84
N ILE A 612 2.38 -18.17 8.50
CA ILE A 612 2.22 -17.89 9.94
C ILE A 612 3.20 -18.70 10.79
N ALA A 613 3.54 -19.91 10.37
CA ALA A 613 4.52 -20.74 11.05
C ALA A 613 5.94 -20.23 10.83
N ASP A 614 6.26 -19.75 9.62
CA ASP A 614 7.55 -19.12 9.33
C ASP A 614 7.74 -17.84 10.16
N ILE A 615 6.69 -17.02 10.29
CA ILE A 615 6.68 -15.83 11.16
C ILE A 615 6.84 -16.25 12.62
N GLY A 616 6.10 -17.27 13.08
CA GLY A 616 6.20 -17.77 14.45
C GLY A 616 7.59 -18.28 14.81
N GLU A 617 8.27 -18.97 13.89
CA GLU A 617 9.67 -19.37 14.06
C GLU A 617 10.59 -18.15 14.20
N TRP A 618 10.41 -17.16 13.33
CA TRP A 618 11.18 -15.92 13.38
C TRP A 618 10.98 -15.18 14.71
N VAL A 619 9.73 -15.10 15.20
CA VAL A 619 9.40 -14.48 16.49
C VAL A 619 10.08 -15.21 17.64
N LEU A 620 10.01 -16.54 17.68
CA LEU A 620 10.66 -17.35 18.73
C LEU A 620 12.17 -17.11 18.76
N ARG A 621 12.81 -17.12 17.58
CA ARG A 621 14.24 -16.86 17.44
C ARG A 621 14.63 -15.47 17.94
N ALA A 622 13.92 -14.43 17.49
CA ALA A 622 14.18 -13.05 17.90
C ALA A 622 13.92 -12.85 19.41
N ALA A 623 12.91 -13.52 19.98
CA ALA A 623 12.65 -13.48 21.42
C ALA A 623 13.79 -14.14 22.21
N LEU A 624 14.25 -15.34 21.81
CA LEU A 624 15.35 -16.04 22.47
C LEU A 624 16.68 -15.26 22.39
N GLU A 625 16.96 -14.65 21.24
CA GLU A 625 18.11 -13.76 21.06
C GLU A 625 18.05 -12.58 22.04
N GLN A 626 16.89 -11.94 22.17
CA GLN A 626 16.72 -10.83 23.10
C GLN A 626 16.82 -11.28 24.58
N MET A 627 16.27 -12.46 24.90
CA MET A 627 16.36 -13.05 26.23
C MET A 627 17.81 -13.35 26.61
N GLN A 628 18.64 -13.83 25.68
CA GLN A 628 20.06 -14.04 25.92
C GLN A 628 20.75 -12.74 26.32
N GLN A 629 20.45 -11.63 25.63
CA GLN A 629 21.01 -10.31 25.96
C GLN A 629 20.59 -9.86 27.37
N TRP A 630 19.32 -10.05 27.74
CA TRP A 630 18.83 -9.72 29.07
C TRP A 630 19.41 -10.62 30.17
N CYS A 631 19.57 -11.91 29.91
CA CYS A 631 20.23 -12.84 30.83
C CYS A 631 21.70 -12.42 31.06
N ALA A 632 22.41 -12.03 29.99
CA ALA A 632 23.77 -11.51 30.10
C ALA A 632 23.85 -10.19 30.89
N ALA A 633 22.80 -9.37 30.84
CA ALA A 633 22.63 -8.18 31.67
C ALA A 633 22.12 -8.48 33.10
N GLY A 634 22.05 -9.75 33.51
CA GLY A 634 21.63 -10.16 34.85
C GLY A 634 20.13 -10.12 35.08
N ARG A 635 19.30 -10.02 34.03
CA ARG A 635 17.84 -10.02 34.14
C ARG A 635 17.28 -11.41 33.84
N THR A 636 16.49 -11.92 34.76
CA THR A 636 15.79 -13.22 34.64
C THR A 636 14.29 -12.99 34.49
N TRP A 637 13.90 -12.40 33.36
CA TRP A 637 12.49 -12.09 33.06
C TRP A 637 11.85 -13.21 32.25
N VAL A 638 10.59 -13.51 32.57
CA VAL A 638 9.76 -14.41 31.77
C VAL A 638 9.34 -13.68 30.50
N VAL A 639 9.55 -14.25 29.33
CA VAL A 639 9.13 -13.66 28.06
C VAL A 639 8.01 -14.49 27.45
N GLY A 640 6.82 -13.89 27.40
CA GLY A 640 5.64 -14.41 26.73
C GLY A 640 5.74 -14.24 25.21
N VAL A 641 5.45 -15.30 24.45
CA VAL A 641 5.41 -15.28 22.99
C VAL A 641 4.10 -15.90 22.51
N ASN A 642 3.31 -15.13 21.77
CA ASN A 642 2.09 -15.60 21.12
C ASN A 642 2.38 -16.60 20.01
N ILE A 643 1.72 -17.76 20.06
CA ILE A 643 1.84 -18.81 19.05
C ILE A 643 0.48 -19.09 18.40
N ALA A 644 0.41 -18.90 17.08
CA ALA A 644 -0.77 -19.22 16.30
C ALA A 644 -1.04 -20.74 16.26
N ALA A 645 -2.32 -21.12 16.20
CA ALA A 645 -2.77 -22.51 16.21
C ALA A 645 -2.07 -23.39 15.16
N ARG A 646 -2.01 -22.91 13.91
CA ARG A 646 -1.36 -23.64 12.80
C ARG A 646 0.13 -23.86 13.04
N HIS A 647 0.84 -22.93 13.68
CA HIS A 647 2.25 -23.09 14.03
C HIS A 647 2.41 -24.15 15.14
N PHE A 648 1.60 -24.05 16.19
CA PHE A 648 1.64 -24.95 17.34
C PHE A 648 1.32 -26.40 16.97
N GLN A 649 0.34 -26.62 16.10
CA GLN A 649 -0.12 -27.94 15.69
C GLN A 649 0.76 -28.59 14.59
N ARG A 650 1.90 -27.99 14.23
CA ARG A 650 2.80 -28.62 13.27
C ARG A 650 3.39 -29.90 13.86
N PRO A 651 3.45 -31.00 13.08
CA PRO A 651 4.04 -32.25 13.56
C PRO A 651 5.50 -32.12 14.03
N ASP A 652 6.25 -31.16 13.47
CA ASP A 652 7.65 -30.91 13.77
C ASP A 652 7.88 -29.79 14.80
N PHE A 653 6.83 -29.21 15.38
CA PHE A 653 6.93 -28.04 16.28
C PHE A 653 7.90 -28.25 17.45
N VAL A 654 7.70 -29.31 18.23
CA VAL A 654 8.52 -29.62 19.42
C VAL A 654 9.98 -29.87 19.04
N GLN A 655 10.23 -30.55 17.91
CA GLN A 655 11.58 -30.81 17.42
C GLN A 655 12.29 -29.51 17.05
N ARG A 656 11.59 -28.59 16.35
CA ARG A 656 12.15 -27.30 15.93
C ARG A 656 12.38 -26.38 17.13
N LEU A 657 11.44 -26.34 18.08
CA LEU A 657 11.60 -25.60 19.33
C LEU A 657 12.79 -26.10 20.16
N ARG A 658 13.00 -27.41 20.24
CA ARG A 658 14.18 -28.01 20.88
C ARG A 658 15.47 -27.59 20.18
N ALA A 659 15.48 -27.57 18.83
CA ALA A 659 16.62 -27.11 18.06
C ALA A 659 16.91 -25.62 18.32
N LEU A 660 15.88 -24.77 18.31
CA LEU A 660 16.00 -23.35 18.64
C LEU A 660 16.58 -23.13 20.03
N LEU A 661 16.06 -23.81 21.05
CA LEU A 661 16.59 -23.69 22.42
C LEU A 661 18.07 -24.12 22.51
N ALA A 662 18.48 -25.13 21.74
CA ALA A 662 19.88 -25.56 21.70
C ALA A 662 20.82 -24.51 21.09
N GLU A 663 20.31 -23.60 20.24
CA GLU A 663 21.08 -22.47 19.71
C GLU A 663 21.35 -21.39 20.77
N TYR A 664 20.53 -21.32 21.84
CA TYR A 664 20.62 -20.30 22.90
C TYR A 664 20.78 -20.93 24.30
N PRO A 665 21.88 -21.67 24.57
CA PRO A 665 22.06 -22.46 25.80
C PRO A 665 22.16 -21.61 27.09
N SER A 666 22.41 -20.31 26.96
CA SER A 666 22.47 -19.37 28.08
C SER A 666 21.09 -18.91 28.56
N VAL A 667 20.02 -19.22 27.82
CA VAL A 667 18.65 -18.87 28.19
C VAL A 667 18.00 -20.10 28.85
N PRO A 668 17.69 -20.05 30.16
CA PRO A 668 16.95 -21.12 30.81
C PRO A 668 15.57 -21.28 30.14
N PRO A 669 15.17 -22.49 29.69
CA PRO A 669 13.89 -22.70 29.01
C PRO A 669 12.67 -22.24 29.81
N GLN A 670 12.78 -22.22 31.14
CA GLN A 670 11.73 -21.76 32.05
C GLN A 670 11.41 -20.29 31.89
N LEU A 671 12.31 -19.48 31.32
CA LEU A 671 12.05 -18.08 31.04
C LEU A 671 11.20 -17.88 29.79
N LEU A 672 11.06 -18.88 28.92
CA LEU A 672 10.16 -18.80 27.77
C LEU A 672 8.75 -19.26 28.17
N GLU A 673 7.77 -18.41 27.88
CA GLU A 673 6.35 -18.70 28.08
C GLU A 673 5.65 -18.62 26.72
N LEU A 674 4.98 -19.70 26.31
CA LEU A 674 4.21 -19.72 25.08
C LEU A 674 2.74 -19.39 25.39
N GLU A 675 2.20 -18.41 24.68
CA GLU A 675 0.83 -17.93 24.84
C GLU A 675 -0.02 -18.48 23.70
N ILE A 676 -1.13 -19.15 24.07
CA ILE A 676 -2.05 -19.77 23.12
C ILE A 676 -3.45 -19.25 23.40
N LEU A 677 -4.13 -18.76 22.36
CA LEU A 677 -5.53 -18.32 22.43
C LEU A 677 -6.45 -19.46 22.91
N GLU A 678 -7.41 -19.12 23.76
CA GLU A 678 -8.42 -20.06 24.26
C GLU A 678 -9.12 -20.81 23.11
N SER A 679 -9.62 -20.08 22.11
CA SER A 679 -10.37 -20.63 20.96
C SER A 679 -9.57 -21.64 20.13
N SER A 680 -8.26 -21.44 20.03
CA SER A 680 -7.33 -22.30 19.29
C SER A 680 -7.07 -23.63 19.99
N ALA A 681 -7.15 -23.65 21.33
CA ALA A 681 -6.96 -24.85 22.13
C ALA A 681 -8.18 -25.80 22.11
N LEU A 682 -9.35 -25.32 21.65
CA LEU A 682 -10.63 -26.05 21.72
C LEU A 682 -10.87 -27.08 20.60
N HIS A 683 -10.19 -26.99 19.46
CA HIS A 683 -10.46 -27.87 18.30
C HIS A 683 -9.93 -29.31 18.47
N ASP A 684 -8.78 -29.51 19.13
CA ASP A 684 -8.24 -30.84 19.48
C ASP A 684 -7.44 -30.79 20.79
N VAL A 685 -8.17 -30.85 21.90
CA VAL A 685 -7.62 -30.71 23.26
C VAL A 685 -6.63 -31.82 23.61
N THR A 686 -6.80 -33.03 23.06
CA THR A 686 -5.91 -34.17 23.40
C THR A 686 -4.56 -34.02 22.73
N HIS A 687 -4.56 -33.62 21.46
CA HIS A 687 -3.34 -33.34 20.72
C HIS A 687 -2.59 -32.13 21.31
N VAL A 688 -3.29 -31.01 21.52
CA VAL A 688 -2.73 -29.78 22.13
C VAL A 688 -2.10 -30.09 23.49
N ARG A 689 -2.79 -30.85 24.35
CA ARG A 689 -2.24 -31.27 25.65
C ARG A 689 -0.93 -32.03 25.51
N THR A 690 -0.83 -32.92 24.53
CA THR A 690 0.38 -33.74 24.32
C THR A 690 1.56 -32.85 23.94
N ILE A 691 1.37 -31.92 23.00
CA ILE A 691 2.40 -30.96 22.60
C ILE A 691 2.82 -30.08 23.78
N MET A 692 1.86 -29.59 24.58
CA MET A 692 2.17 -28.78 25.77
C MET A 692 3.02 -29.57 26.78
N GLN A 693 2.69 -30.83 27.04
CA GLN A 693 3.45 -31.68 27.95
C GLN A 693 4.88 -31.95 27.45
N GLU A 694 5.04 -32.17 26.14
CA GLU A 694 6.36 -32.33 25.53
C GLU A 694 7.21 -31.06 25.63
N CYS A 695 6.61 -29.89 25.42
CA CYS A 695 7.28 -28.59 25.59
C CYS A 695 7.60 -28.31 27.07
N GLN A 696 6.72 -28.66 28.00
CA GLN A 696 6.97 -28.55 29.44
C GLN A 696 8.09 -29.48 29.92
N ALA A 697 8.25 -30.64 29.29
CA ALA A 697 9.40 -31.52 29.54
C ALA A 697 10.74 -30.89 29.09
N LEU A 698 10.71 -29.89 28.20
CA LEU A 698 11.86 -29.04 27.88
C LEU A 698 12.08 -27.91 28.90
N GLY A 699 11.12 -27.69 29.80
CA GLY A 699 11.12 -26.64 30.82
C GLY A 699 10.35 -25.38 30.42
N ILE A 700 9.62 -25.37 29.30
CA ILE A 700 8.89 -24.21 28.78
C ILE A 700 7.55 -24.04 29.53
N ARG A 701 7.14 -22.80 29.79
CA ARG A 701 5.83 -22.50 30.40
C ARG A 701 4.75 -22.19 29.37
N PHE A 702 3.50 -22.36 29.77
CA PHE A 702 2.35 -22.00 28.94
C PHE A 702 1.41 -21.03 29.64
N ALA A 703 0.94 -20.05 28.89
CA ALA A 703 -0.18 -19.20 29.27
C ALA A 703 -1.36 -19.42 28.31
N LEU A 704 -2.57 -19.40 28.86
CA LEU A 704 -3.80 -19.41 28.08
C LEU A 704 -4.30 -17.97 27.94
N ASP A 705 -4.42 -17.50 26.71
CA ASP A 705 -4.72 -16.10 26.37
C ASP A 705 -6.18 -15.86 26.01
N ASP A 706 -6.63 -14.60 26.10
CA ASP A 706 -8.02 -14.13 25.88
C ASP A 706 -9.09 -14.89 26.70
N PHE A 707 -8.74 -15.31 27.92
CA PHE A 707 -9.60 -16.19 28.71
C PHE A 707 -10.90 -15.49 29.16
N GLY A 708 -12.04 -16.09 28.83
CA GLY A 708 -13.38 -15.63 29.23
C GLY A 708 -14.21 -15.01 28.10
N THR A 709 -13.62 -14.79 26.92
CA THR A 709 -14.32 -14.28 25.72
C THR A 709 -15.09 -15.38 24.97
N GLY A 710 -14.81 -16.66 25.26
CA GLY A 710 -15.47 -17.84 24.69
C GLY A 710 -16.38 -18.59 25.67
N TYR A 711 -17.10 -19.60 25.15
CA TYR A 711 -17.88 -20.54 25.97
C TYR A 711 -16.95 -21.57 26.65
N SER A 712 -16.22 -21.16 27.69
CA SER A 712 -15.34 -22.06 28.42
C SER A 712 -16.13 -23.20 29.09
N SER A 713 -15.96 -24.44 28.65
CA SER A 713 -16.30 -25.59 29.50
C SER A 713 -15.17 -25.78 30.50
N MET A 714 -15.46 -25.61 31.80
CA MET A 714 -14.54 -25.88 32.93
C MET A 714 -13.80 -27.23 32.82
N SER A 715 -14.41 -28.17 32.08
CA SER A 715 -13.85 -29.45 31.64
C SER A 715 -12.52 -29.35 30.88
N TYR A 716 -12.30 -28.30 30.09
CA TYR A 716 -11.11 -28.11 29.25
C TYR A 716 -9.94 -27.54 30.03
N LEU A 717 -10.19 -26.55 30.88
CA LEU A 717 -9.18 -25.98 31.77
C LEU A 717 -8.55 -27.05 32.67
N LYS A 718 -9.35 -28.04 33.11
CA LYS A 718 -8.86 -29.19 33.87
C LYS A 718 -7.88 -30.08 33.08
N ARG A 719 -8.01 -30.15 31.74
CA ARG A 719 -7.25 -31.07 30.88
C ARG A 719 -5.98 -30.45 30.30
N LEU A 720 -5.95 -29.13 30.12
CA LEU A 720 -4.79 -28.41 29.57
C LEU A 720 -3.81 -28.05 30.71
N PRO A 721 -2.51 -28.36 30.56
CA PRO A 721 -1.53 -28.12 31.61
C PRO A 721 -1.01 -26.67 31.60
N ALA A 722 -1.84 -25.66 31.36
CA ALA A 722 -1.39 -24.26 31.34
C ALA A 722 -0.95 -23.79 32.74
N ASP A 723 0.13 -23.01 32.81
CA ASP A 723 0.70 -22.50 34.07
C ASP A 723 0.03 -21.19 34.50
N VAL A 724 -0.34 -20.37 33.51
CA VAL A 724 -0.88 -19.02 33.68
C VAL A 724 -2.19 -18.86 32.89
N LEU A 725 -3.16 -18.16 33.47
CA LEU A 725 -4.36 -17.69 32.78
C LEU A 725 -4.29 -16.18 32.62
N LYS A 726 -4.45 -15.69 31.39
CA LYS A 726 -4.46 -14.28 31.06
C LYS A 726 -5.93 -13.82 30.94
N ILE A 727 -6.35 -12.91 31.81
CA ILE A 727 -7.71 -12.33 31.76
C ILE A 727 -7.75 -11.34 30.62
N ASP A 728 -8.69 -11.52 29.70
CA ASP A 728 -8.83 -10.67 28.52
C ASP A 728 -9.01 -9.18 28.89
N GLN A 729 -8.34 -8.32 28.12
CA GLN A 729 -8.33 -6.88 28.34
C GLN A 729 -9.72 -6.23 28.26
N SER A 730 -10.68 -6.80 27.53
CA SER A 730 -12.04 -6.26 27.41
C SER A 730 -12.76 -6.22 28.74
N PHE A 731 -12.61 -7.25 29.58
CA PHE A 731 -13.19 -7.28 30.92
C PHE A 731 -12.43 -6.36 31.87
N VAL A 732 -11.10 -6.39 31.84
CA VAL A 732 -10.29 -5.61 32.79
C VAL A 732 -10.45 -4.11 32.58
N ARG A 733 -10.50 -3.62 31.34
CA ARG A 733 -10.64 -2.18 31.04
C ARG A 733 -11.95 -1.58 31.56
N ASN A 734 -13.00 -2.38 31.61
CA ASN A 734 -14.33 -1.93 31.98
C ASN A 734 -14.69 -2.24 33.44
N MET A 735 -13.90 -3.07 34.15
CA MET A 735 -14.25 -3.55 35.49
C MET A 735 -14.44 -2.44 36.56
N LEU A 736 -13.95 -1.22 36.30
CA LEU A 736 -14.16 -0.07 37.18
C LEU A 736 -15.53 0.59 37.02
N VAL A 737 -16.19 0.37 35.87
CA VAL A 737 -17.45 1.03 35.49
C VAL A 737 -18.59 0.04 35.23
N ASP A 738 -18.27 -1.17 34.82
CA ASP A 738 -19.21 -2.26 34.54
C ASP A 738 -19.10 -3.36 35.60
N ARG A 739 -20.23 -3.67 36.23
CA ARG A 739 -20.32 -4.70 37.26
C ARG A 739 -20.26 -6.11 36.70
N ASP A 740 -20.77 -6.35 35.49
CA ASP A 740 -20.73 -7.67 34.89
C ASP A 740 -19.29 -8.03 34.53
N ASP A 741 -18.53 -7.09 33.97
CA ASP A 741 -17.10 -7.27 33.70
C ASP A 741 -16.29 -7.45 35.01
N LEU A 742 -16.62 -6.72 36.07
CA LEU A 742 -16.03 -6.93 37.40
C LEU A 742 -16.29 -8.35 37.95
N HIS A 743 -17.53 -8.85 37.80
CA HIS A 743 -17.87 -10.21 38.22
C HIS A 743 -17.16 -11.27 37.36
N LEU A 744 -17.00 -11.04 36.06
CA LEU A 744 -16.23 -11.93 35.17
C LEU A 744 -14.76 -12.00 35.58
N VAL A 745 -14.12 -10.86 35.83
CA VAL A 745 -12.73 -10.81 36.33
C VAL A 745 -12.60 -11.59 37.64
N SER A 746 -13.51 -11.37 38.59
CA SER A 746 -13.55 -12.11 39.87
C SER A 746 -13.73 -13.63 39.68
N ALA A 747 -14.63 -14.04 38.77
CA ALA A 747 -14.86 -15.44 38.47
C ALA A 747 -13.61 -16.11 37.88
N VAL A 748 -12.89 -15.45 36.97
CA VAL A 748 -11.65 -15.96 36.39
C VAL A 748 -10.54 -16.09 37.45
N ILE A 749 -10.40 -15.09 38.34
CA ILE A 749 -9.45 -15.17 39.47
C ILE A 749 -9.79 -16.36 40.39
N GLY A 750 -11.08 -16.54 40.71
CA GLY A 750 -11.55 -17.67 41.51
C GLY A 750 -11.27 -19.02 40.85
N LEU A 751 -11.45 -19.10 39.53
CA LEU A 751 -11.18 -20.29 38.73
C LEU A 751 -9.69 -20.64 38.71
N ALA A 752 -8.82 -19.66 38.47
CA ALA A 752 -7.38 -19.84 38.50
C ALA A 752 -6.92 -20.38 39.86
N ARG A 753 -7.45 -19.83 40.96
CA ARG A 753 -7.16 -20.28 42.32
C ARG A 753 -7.63 -21.72 42.56
N ALA A 754 -8.84 -22.08 42.11
CA ALA A 754 -9.38 -23.44 42.26
C ALA A 754 -8.56 -24.52 41.53
N PHE A 755 -7.93 -24.16 40.41
CA PHE A 755 -7.06 -25.05 39.64
C PHE A 755 -5.56 -24.88 39.94
N ASN A 756 -5.21 -24.09 40.97
CA ASN A 756 -3.84 -23.78 41.38
C ASN A 756 -2.97 -23.26 40.21
N ARG A 757 -3.54 -22.33 39.42
CA ARG A 757 -2.87 -21.65 38.30
C ARG A 757 -2.58 -20.21 38.66
N SER A 758 -1.53 -19.64 38.09
CA SER A 758 -1.28 -18.20 38.19
C SER A 758 -2.27 -17.46 37.30
N VAL A 759 -2.64 -16.23 37.68
CA VAL A 759 -3.51 -15.37 36.90
C VAL A 759 -2.81 -14.04 36.65
N ILE A 760 -2.92 -13.52 35.44
CA ILE A 760 -2.43 -12.19 35.05
C ILE A 760 -3.57 -11.44 34.37
N ALA A 761 -3.78 -10.18 34.77
CA ALA A 761 -4.79 -9.33 34.15
C ALA A 761 -4.17 -8.48 33.03
N GLU A 762 -4.77 -8.53 31.85
CA GLU A 762 -4.36 -7.71 30.71
C GLU A 762 -5.16 -6.42 30.62
N GLY A 763 -4.64 -5.39 29.95
CA GLY A 763 -5.40 -4.16 29.75
C GLY A 763 -5.53 -3.28 31.00
N VAL A 764 -4.60 -3.37 31.96
CA VAL A 764 -4.54 -2.43 33.08
C VAL A 764 -4.15 -1.04 32.56
N GLU A 765 -5.12 -0.14 32.43
CA GLU A 765 -4.90 1.20 31.86
C GLU A 765 -4.59 2.27 32.91
N THR A 766 -5.05 2.08 34.15
CA THR A 766 -4.93 3.07 35.22
C THR A 766 -4.43 2.46 36.52
N VAL A 767 -4.04 3.31 37.46
CA VAL A 767 -3.56 2.87 38.78
C VAL A 767 -4.67 2.20 39.58
N GLU A 768 -5.91 2.69 39.45
CA GLU A 768 -7.11 2.18 40.11
C GLU A 768 -7.43 0.74 39.68
N HIS A 769 -7.21 0.40 38.40
CA HIS A 769 -7.33 -0.97 37.92
C HIS A 769 -6.40 -1.91 38.72
N GLY A 770 -5.13 -1.52 38.85
CA GLY A 770 -4.15 -2.31 39.59
C GLY A 770 -4.49 -2.43 41.08
N ALA A 771 -4.94 -1.34 41.72
CA ALA A 771 -5.35 -1.36 43.11
C ALA A 771 -6.53 -2.33 43.36
N LEU A 772 -7.54 -2.33 42.50
CA LEU A 772 -8.67 -3.25 42.60
C LEU A 772 -8.26 -4.71 42.35
N LEU A 773 -7.42 -4.97 41.33
CA LEU A 773 -6.91 -6.31 41.04
C LEU A 773 -6.14 -6.92 42.22
N ILE A 774 -5.28 -6.14 42.88
CA ILE A 774 -4.57 -6.55 44.10
C ILE A 774 -5.56 -6.97 45.19
N ARG A 775 -6.63 -6.19 45.39
CA ARG A 775 -7.66 -6.47 46.40
C ARG A 775 -8.50 -7.70 46.04
N MET A 776 -8.71 -8.00 44.76
CA MET A 776 -9.36 -9.23 44.30
C MET A 776 -8.42 -10.46 44.36
N GLY A 777 -7.13 -10.25 44.61
CA GLY A 777 -6.12 -11.31 44.72
C GLY A 777 -5.45 -11.67 43.38
N CYS A 778 -5.46 -10.76 42.41
CA CYS A 778 -4.66 -10.83 41.18
C CYS A 778 -3.46 -9.88 41.32
N ASP A 779 -2.28 -10.44 41.55
CA ASP A 779 -1.06 -9.64 41.78
C ASP A 779 -0.28 -9.37 40.49
N LEU A 780 -0.49 -10.14 39.43
CA LEU A 780 0.22 -9.99 38.16
C LEU A 780 -0.64 -9.20 37.18
N ALA A 781 -0.04 -8.23 36.51
CA ALA A 781 -0.74 -7.43 35.52
C ALA A 781 0.15 -6.99 34.36
N GLN A 782 -0.52 -6.66 33.27
CA GLN A 782 0.04 -6.05 32.07
C GLN A 782 -0.94 -4.99 31.53
N GLY A 783 -0.41 -3.89 31.02
CA GLY A 783 -1.24 -2.84 30.42
C GLY A 783 -0.55 -1.48 30.35
N TYR A 784 -1.25 -0.50 29.77
CA TYR A 784 -0.70 0.83 29.53
C TYR A 784 -0.49 1.66 30.79
N GLY A 785 -1.19 1.33 31.89
CA GLY A 785 -0.94 1.90 33.21
C GLY A 785 0.41 1.49 33.82
N ILE A 786 1.05 0.44 33.29
CA ILE A 786 2.42 0.05 33.62
C ILE A 786 3.37 0.63 32.57
N ALA A 787 3.21 0.19 31.32
CA ALA A 787 3.94 0.74 30.17
C ALA A 787 3.27 0.33 28.86
N ARG A 788 3.43 1.18 27.84
CA ARG A 788 3.15 0.79 26.45
C ARG A 788 4.25 -0.16 25.95
N PRO A 789 3.96 -1.05 24.97
CA PRO A 789 4.96 -1.86 24.31
C PRO A 789 6.11 -0.98 23.78
N MET A 790 7.35 -1.41 24.00
CA MET A 790 8.54 -0.63 23.64
C MET A 790 9.60 -1.48 22.94
N PRO A 791 10.47 -0.88 22.11
CA PRO A 791 11.60 -1.59 21.52
C PRO A 791 12.53 -2.22 22.56
N ALA A 792 13.18 -3.34 22.21
CA ALA A 792 14.10 -4.06 23.10
C ALA A 792 15.19 -3.19 23.73
N ASP A 793 15.76 -2.26 22.96
CA ASP A 793 16.85 -1.36 23.37
C ASP A 793 16.44 -0.37 24.45
N THR A 794 15.14 -0.07 24.58
CA THR A 794 14.64 0.82 25.64
C THR A 794 14.24 0.09 26.91
N VAL A 795 14.05 -1.24 26.86
CA VAL A 795 13.49 -2.03 27.98
C VAL A 795 14.36 -1.97 29.23
N LEU A 796 15.68 -2.17 29.11
CA LEU A 796 16.57 -2.20 30.27
C LEU A 796 16.57 -0.85 31.01
N GLY A 797 16.71 0.24 30.27
CA GLY A 797 16.70 1.59 30.84
C GLY A 797 15.35 1.94 31.47
N TRP A 798 14.25 1.54 30.84
CA TRP A 798 12.91 1.72 31.42
C TRP A 798 12.72 0.90 32.70
N ALA A 799 13.14 -0.37 32.70
CA ALA A 799 12.96 -1.25 33.85
C ALA A 799 13.79 -0.81 35.07
N ASP A 800 14.97 -0.22 34.85
CA ASP A 800 15.78 0.37 35.92
C ASP A 800 15.18 1.64 36.52
N ALA A 801 14.36 2.36 35.74
CA ALA A 801 13.65 3.54 36.18
C ALA A 801 12.22 3.26 36.65
N PHE A 802 11.78 2.00 36.65
CA PHE A 802 10.40 1.63 37.00
C PHE A 802 10.14 1.86 38.49
N VAL A 803 9.15 2.69 38.79
CA VAL A 803 8.65 2.94 40.16
C VAL A 803 7.19 2.51 40.20
N PRO A 804 6.79 1.61 41.11
CA PRO A 804 5.39 1.19 41.25
C PRO A 804 4.53 2.33 41.81
N ALA A 805 3.26 2.36 41.41
CA ALA A 805 2.32 3.36 41.91
C ALA A 805 2.10 3.20 43.43
N PRO A 806 2.16 4.27 44.23
CA PRO A 806 1.95 4.22 45.69
C PRO A 806 0.64 3.56 46.11
N GLU A 807 -0.42 3.76 45.33
CA GLU A 807 -1.76 3.22 45.53
C GLU A 807 -1.78 1.69 45.50
N TRP A 808 -0.91 1.05 44.71
CA TRP A 808 -0.74 -0.41 44.72
C TRP A 808 -0.14 -0.90 46.04
N GLY A 809 0.80 -0.14 46.59
CA GLY A 809 1.34 -0.36 47.93
C GLY A 809 0.26 -0.25 49.00
N THR A 810 -0.56 0.81 48.96
CA THR A 810 -1.69 0.99 49.88
C THR A 810 -2.71 -0.14 49.76
N ALA A 811 -3.11 -0.50 48.53
CA ALA A 811 -4.03 -1.59 48.27
C ALA A 811 -3.49 -2.94 48.74
N SER A 812 -2.17 -3.15 48.72
CA SER A 812 -1.55 -4.39 49.18
C SER A 812 -1.63 -4.61 50.69
N LEU A 813 -1.75 -3.53 51.46
CA LEU A 813 -1.89 -3.56 52.92
C LEU A 813 -3.34 -3.83 53.35
N LEU A 814 -4.31 -3.62 52.45
CA LEU A 814 -5.72 -3.94 52.67
C LEU A 814 -5.94 -5.45 52.43
N GLY A 815 -6.76 -6.07 53.27
CA GLY A 815 -7.16 -7.48 53.10
C GLY A 815 -7.93 -7.71 51.79
N PRO A 816 -7.99 -8.95 51.29
CA PRO A 816 -8.71 -9.27 50.06
C PRO A 816 -10.21 -8.99 50.19
N LEU A 817 -10.83 -8.51 49.10
CA LEU A 817 -12.28 -8.29 49.02
C LEU A 817 -13.02 -9.63 49.11
N THR A 818 -13.84 -9.80 50.15
CA THR A 818 -14.61 -11.04 50.38
C THR A 818 -16.06 -10.97 49.89
N ASP A 819 -16.61 -9.78 49.64
CA ASP A 819 -17.95 -9.58 49.08
C ASP A 819 -17.95 -8.45 48.06
N LEU A 820 -18.34 -8.76 46.82
CA LEU A 820 -18.49 -7.79 45.71
C LEU A 820 -19.93 -7.28 45.59
N ASN A 821 -20.90 -7.92 46.29
CA ASN A 821 -22.32 -7.58 46.18
C ASN A 821 -22.72 -6.38 47.05
N GLY A 822 -21.92 -6.03 48.06
CA GLY A 822 -22.26 -5.07 49.10
C GLY A 822 -21.63 -3.68 48.97
N ASP A 823 -21.66 -3.01 47.80
CA ASP A 823 -21.73 -1.53 47.72
C ASP A 823 -21.71 -1.02 46.26
N SER A 824 -22.53 -0.01 45.97
CA SER A 824 -22.89 0.45 44.62
C SER A 824 -21.83 1.30 43.88
N ASP A 825 -20.59 1.36 44.36
CA ASP A 825 -19.59 2.31 43.85
C ASP A 825 -18.16 1.72 43.90
N ALA A 826 -17.55 1.48 42.73
CA ALA A 826 -16.20 0.92 42.61
C ALA A 826 -15.15 1.80 43.31
N SER A 827 -15.40 3.11 43.41
CA SER A 827 -14.56 4.07 44.12
C SER A 827 -14.55 3.85 45.64
N ARG A 828 -15.68 3.39 46.23
CA ARG A 828 -15.76 3.00 47.65
C ARG A 828 -15.05 1.68 47.90
N LEU A 829 -15.15 0.73 46.98
CA LEU A 829 -14.46 -0.58 47.04
C LEU A 829 -12.93 -0.47 46.96
N LEU A 830 -12.36 0.69 46.60
CA LEU A 830 -10.92 0.91 46.59
C LEU A 830 -10.35 1.28 47.97
N PHE A 831 -11.12 1.99 48.81
CA PHE A 831 -10.59 2.61 50.04
C PHE A 831 -11.43 2.47 51.32
N THR A 832 -12.51 1.67 51.33
CA THR A 832 -13.19 1.35 52.60
C THR A 832 -12.37 0.37 53.45
N PRO A 833 -11.98 0.73 54.69
CA PRO A 833 -11.51 -0.23 55.67
C PRO A 833 -12.68 -1.13 56.11
N ALA A 834 -12.39 -2.41 56.34
CA ALA A 834 -13.36 -3.43 56.76
C ALA A 834 -13.99 -3.15 58.13
#